data_AF-A0A9P9R3L5-F1
#
_entry.id   AF-A0A9P9R3L5-F1
#
_cell.length_a   1.000
_cell.length_b   1.000
_cell.length_c   1.000
_cell.angle_alpha   90.00
_cell.angle_beta   90.00
_cell.angle_gamma   90.00
#
_symmetry.space_group_name_H-M   'P 1'
#
loop_
_entity.id
_entity.type
_entity.pdbx_description
1 polymer ?
#
loop_
_entity_poly.entity_id
_entity_poly.type
_entity_poly.pdbx_seq_one_letter_code
_entity_poly.pdbx_strand_id
1 'polypeptide(L)'
;MYGIRTPDPRYQAPNQALPIRHNYPPGGNQQIHNGYSDGEKPFNAPDVPASGTYLEPSGKVDRRPRTGMPRDRQAAMRPTSHTHTVPSPPRSRSRQRSPTPERHSRRSSSRQRVPSPGRLPPTATQYQRDLSSLPLTNKPTKSSRRNALTPGSQPPSYPPPVRRGLSPIDTLNKSGPGKNNTEPGHHTVPSTPGQYGAALVLPKAVLSSEFTRPDGVKRSFSERVASRNVSTPEPPLRSLPSSAKRPASLALSSSFRSSVISSPGILRDQGYQYRELKDLEFRLVRIFPERKTMIKCQIIHASLEGPPTYVAISYAWGDAGNTRKIELEGSLVPISVSLYGALDAVRKKLESVLVWVDALCIDQSNRDERTQQVQLMTSIYSTADSVAIWLGPEEDDSKMAADLLREVADQALYPEKVSRLLSSRVGQRDLAGVVSLFERDYWKRLWVVQEIFNARSITVYCGSSKLPWSVYQKASETFSRHRTELDVYFPGGQRNGRRTTIAPTQFSYSQVLVYQGPGSLPNLKSYMGLGQDSLLEVLRACRRKLASDPKDKLFAVLGALPEETRMEFRADYSLSVKDVYTEVVDYLLKTTESLDVICDAIHFPVHTGSANLPSYVPDWSHIPQTAAMGHKYNFTASADMKADCRFLDERLNKLELYAIYLDKISFHGMAVGTLCTLGDYLMAFLHWRALLLGTLESESEEASLMIQDDFCKTLSLGQVPPPWNKENQWRTVCYYVFASLLRERLPHMSLDRMLASCANAKLDVVIDNRRQFLQKHFGDQMMGRCFCRTGEGRLGMGSGFMLPGDIVVVPMGCSTPVLLRQEGARGEYRFVGDVYIHGFMHGRAVDEFRNGNRKLVKYVLH
;
A
#
# COMPACT_ATOMS: atom_id res chain seq x y z
N MET A 1 41.26 -19.76 44.42
CA MET A 1 40.80 -20.44 45.65
C MET A 1 39.40 -19.96 45.98
N TYR A 2 38.62 -20.77 46.69
CA TYR A 2 37.29 -20.55 47.33
C TYR A 2 36.49 -19.24 47.05
N GLY A 3 35.19 -19.31 46.75
CA GLY A 3 34.31 -20.48 46.73
C GLY A 3 32.88 -20.22 46.22
N ILE A 4 32.07 -21.28 46.19
CA ILE A 4 30.74 -21.34 45.55
C ILE A 4 29.63 -20.91 46.54
N ARG A 5 28.59 -20.22 46.04
CA ARG A 5 27.21 -20.29 46.60
C ARG A 5 26.15 -19.98 45.54
N THR A 6 25.28 -20.94 45.28
CA THR A 6 23.96 -20.76 44.65
C THR A 6 22.89 -20.46 45.71
N PRO A 7 21.72 -19.94 45.29
CA PRO A 7 20.45 -20.23 45.95
C PRO A 7 19.46 -21.00 45.06
N ASP A 8 18.55 -21.74 45.70
CA ASP A 8 17.49 -22.57 45.09
C ASP A 8 16.25 -21.74 44.68
N PRO A 9 15.51 -22.09 43.61
CA PRO A 9 14.32 -21.35 43.17
C PRO A 9 13.01 -21.90 43.79
N ARG A 10 12.10 -21.03 44.23
CA ARG A 10 10.70 -21.40 44.54
C ARG A 10 9.76 -20.19 44.71
N TYR A 11 8.76 -20.07 43.82
CA TYR A 11 7.55 -19.20 43.91
C TYR A 11 7.82 -17.67 44.07
N GLN A 12 6.95 -16.74 43.64
CA GLN A 12 5.52 -16.81 43.30
C GLN A 12 5.21 -15.79 42.17
N ALA A 13 4.12 -15.97 41.41
CA ALA A 13 3.71 -15.01 40.38
C ALA A 13 2.78 -13.92 40.93
N PRO A 14 2.77 -12.71 40.34
CA PRO A 14 1.59 -11.86 40.35
C PRO A 14 1.09 -11.56 38.93
N ASN A 15 -0.12 -12.03 38.62
CA ASN A 15 -0.94 -11.46 37.56
C ASN A 15 -1.47 -10.10 38.03
N GLN A 16 -1.03 -9.00 37.43
CA GLN A 16 -1.79 -7.74 37.45
C GLN A 16 -1.31 -6.79 36.35
N ALA A 17 -2.17 -6.56 35.35
CA ALA A 17 -1.99 -5.49 34.37
C ALA A 17 -2.49 -4.17 34.98
N LEU A 18 -1.64 -3.14 35.01
CA LEU A 18 -2.02 -1.77 35.36
C LEU A 18 -1.56 -0.80 34.25
N PRO A 19 -2.34 0.25 33.94
CA PRO A 19 -2.15 1.06 32.74
C PRO A 19 -1.15 2.21 32.94
N ILE A 20 -0.22 2.37 31.99
CA ILE A 20 0.70 3.52 31.98
C ILE A 20 0.08 4.69 31.18
N ARG A 21 -0.35 5.71 31.93
CA ARG A 21 -0.53 7.11 31.52
C ARG A 21 0.72 7.90 31.98
N HIS A 22 1.18 9.02 31.40
CA HIS A 22 0.74 9.82 30.25
C HIS A 22 1.91 10.77 29.82
N ASN A 23 1.91 11.26 28.57
CA ASN A 23 2.53 12.52 28.10
C ASN A 23 4.10 12.57 28.08
N TYR A 24 4.78 13.48 27.37
CA TYR A 24 4.43 14.79 26.76
C TYR A 24 4.88 14.95 25.29
N PRO A 25 4.33 15.94 24.54
CA PRO A 25 4.73 16.27 23.17
C PRO A 25 5.81 17.38 23.09
N PRO A 26 6.49 17.55 21.94
CA PRO A 26 7.28 18.75 21.65
C PRO A 26 6.36 19.94 21.30
N GLY A 27 6.50 21.05 22.02
CA GLY A 27 5.64 22.23 21.88
C GLY A 27 6.05 23.23 20.79
N GLY A 28 5.11 24.10 20.41
CA GLY A 28 5.37 25.30 19.62
C GLY A 28 5.67 26.52 20.50
N ASN A 29 6.56 27.41 20.03
CA ASN A 29 6.85 28.68 20.71
C ASN A 29 5.77 29.73 20.40
N GLN A 30 5.24 30.38 21.42
CA GLN A 30 5.03 31.83 21.39
C GLN A 30 5.06 32.42 22.82
N GLN A 31 5.48 33.68 22.92
CA GLN A 31 5.72 34.40 24.17
C GLN A 31 4.43 35.07 24.68
N ILE A 32 4.36 35.38 25.99
CA ILE A 32 3.89 36.67 26.51
C ILE A 32 4.30 36.85 27.99
N HIS A 33 4.22 38.09 28.47
CA HIS A 33 4.90 38.64 29.66
C HIS A 33 4.40 38.21 31.06
N ASN A 34 5.37 38.23 31.99
CA ASN A 34 5.39 38.78 33.37
C ASN A 34 4.15 38.70 34.29
N GLY A 35 4.40 38.45 35.58
CA GLY A 35 3.63 39.14 36.64
C GLY A 35 3.72 38.66 38.10
N TYR A 36 4.86 38.88 38.79
CA TYR A 36 4.98 38.93 40.28
C TYR A 36 4.62 37.64 41.08
N SER A 37 5.03 37.43 42.33
CA SER A 37 5.92 38.19 43.26
C SER A 37 6.64 37.24 44.24
N ASP A 38 7.81 37.69 44.74
CA ASP A 38 8.44 37.49 46.07
C ASP A 38 8.49 36.10 46.76
N GLY A 39 9.66 35.71 47.29
CA GLY A 39 9.83 34.43 48.01
C GLY A 39 11.23 34.02 48.49
N GLU A 40 12.01 34.95 49.07
CA GLU A 40 13.17 34.70 49.95
C GLU A 40 14.47 34.00 49.43
N LYS A 41 15.52 34.18 50.24
CA LYS A 41 16.95 33.76 50.17
C LYS A 41 17.27 33.06 51.53
N PRO A 42 18.44 32.42 51.84
CA PRO A 42 19.79 32.76 51.34
C PRO A 42 20.84 31.62 51.13
N PHE A 43 21.96 32.02 50.49
CA PHE A 43 23.36 31.58 50.64
C PHE A 43 23.73 30.17 51.19
N ASN A 44 24.59 29.47 50.44
CA ASN A 44 26.02 29.37 50.81
C ASN A 44 26.96 28.93 49.66
N ALA A 45 28.25 29.21 49.86
CA ALA A 45 29.44 28.86 49.06
C ALA A 45 30.61 28.65 50.07
N PRO A 46 31.88 28.33 49.70
CA PRO A 46 32.51 28.19 48.38
C PRO A 46 33.37 26.90 48.23
N ASP A 47 34.17 26.77 47.15
CA ASP A 47 35.64 26.65 47.24
C ASP A 47 36.34 26.58 45.85
N VAL A 48 37.65 26.92 45.81
CA VAL A 48 38.48 27.12 44.59
C VAL A 48 39.96 26.79 44.88
N PRO A 49 40.65 25.95 44.06
CA PRO A 49 41.85 26.41 43.32
C PRO A 49 42.13 25.67 41.97
N ALA A 50 43.06 26.05 41.08
CA ALA A 50 43.70 27.35 40.71
C ALA A 50 44.66 27.15 39.49
N SER A 51 45.36 28.24 39.08
CA SER A 51 46.61 28.31 38.28
C SER A 51 46.55 28.35 36.73
N GLY A 52 47.46 29.14 36.11
CA GLY A 52 47.67 29.24 34.64
C GLY A 52 47.80 30.67 34.06
N THR A 53 48.87 31.43 34.38
CA THR A 53 49.04 32.87 34.04
C THR A 53 50.05 33.20 32.93
N TYR A 54 50.07 34.51 32.55
CA TYR A 54 51.14 35.30 31.89
C TYR A 54 51.10 35.43 30.34
N LEU A 55 51.49 36.53 29.65
CA LEU A 55 51.87 37.97 29.89
C LEU A 55 51.82 38.67 28.49
N GLU A 56 51.66 39.99 28.23
CA GLU A 56 51.04 41.13 28.96
C GLU A 56 50.69 42.32 27.95
N PRO A 57 50.77 43.68 28.17
CA PRO A 57 49.76 44.59 27.58
C PRO A 57 50.28 45.90 26.90
N SER A 58 49.39 46.90 26.82
CA SER A 58 49.58 48.36 26.59
C SER A 58 49.55 48.86 25.13
N GLY A 59 49.03 50.07 24.82
CA GLY A 59 48.33 51.15 25.56
C GLY A 59 47.81 52.18 24.53
N LYS A 60 47.22 53.36 24.82
CA LYS A 60 46.71 54.11 25.99
C LYS A 60 45.77 55.21 25.39
N VAL A 61 44.57 55.51 25.95
CA VAL A 61 44.25 56.71 26.80
C VAL A 61 44.35 58.06 26.00
N ASP A 62 43.39 59.02 26.00
CA ASP A 62 42.69 59.61 27.17
C ASP A 62 41.34 60.38 26.93
N ARG A 63 40.61 60.60 28.05
CA ARG A 63 39.78 61.75 28.52
C ARG A 63 38.71 62.52 27.67
N ARG A 64 37.44 62.28 28.09
CA ARG A 64 36.52 63.22 28.83
C ARG A 64 35.72 64.34 28.08
N PRO A 65 34.64 64.92 28.69
CA PRO A 65 33.35 65.05 27.98
C PRO A 65 32.54 66.36 28.21
N ARG A 66 31.24 66.31 27.84
CA ARG A 66 30.01 67.02 28.32
C ARG A 66 29.30 68.02 27.38
N THR A 67 27.98 67.77 27.24
CA THR A 67 26.83 68.72 27.14
C THR A 67 26.73 69.77 26.02
N GLY A 68 25.58 69.79 25.30
CA GLY A 68 25.10 70.98 24.58
C GLY A 68 24.13 70.71 23.41
N MET A 69 22.84 71.03 23.58
CA MET A 69 21.89 71.40 22.50
C MET A 69 21.73 72.95 22.52
N PRO A 70 21.24 73.66 21.47
CA PRO A 70 20.10 73.29 20.61
C PRO A 70 20.27 73.64 19.09
N ARG A 71 19.22 74.17 18.43
CA ARG A 71 18.99 74.12 16.97
C ARG A 71 19.23 75.44 16.19
N ASP A 72 19.34 75.26 14.88
CA ASP A 72 18.70 76.01 13.77
C ASP A 72 19.45 77.13 12.97
N ARG A 73 19.43 76.92 11.63
CA ARG A 73 19.43 77.85 10.46
C ARG A 73 20.72 78.35 9.74
N GLN A 74 20.72 78.04 8.44
CA GLN A 74 21.13 78.79 7.23
C GLN A 74 22.60 78.87 6.73
N ALA A 75 22.83 78.25 5.56
CA ALA A 75 23.75 78.62 4.46
C ALA A 75 23.49 77.69 3.23
N ALA A 76 23.77 77.99 1.95
CA ALA A 76 23.87 79.27 1.23
C ALA A 76 23.77 79.07 -0.32
N MET A 77 23.55 80.19 -1.03
CA MET A 77 23.43 80.47 -2.49
C MET A 77 24.31 79.72 -3.53
N ARG A 78 23.91 79.75 -4.81
CA ARG A 78 24.51 80.57 -5.91
C ARG A 78 23.59 80.67 -7.17
N PRO A 79 23.78 81.63 -8.13
CA PRO A 79 22.64 82.28 -8.82
C PRO A 79 22.69 82.37 -10.38
N THR A 80 21.69 83.09 -10.95
CA THR A 80 21.60 83.71 -12.31
C THR A 80 21.46 82.78 -13.54
N SER A 81 20.69 83.11 -14.61
CA SER A 81 19.77 84.26 -14.87
C SER A 81 18.82 84.01 -16.09
N HIS A 82 17.67 84.73 -16.12
CA HIS A 82 16.86 85.19 -17.30
C HIS A 82 16.35 84.19 -18.38
N THR A 83 15.17 84.31 -19.03
CA THR A 83 13.98 85.21 -18.90
C THR A 83 12.73 84.65 -19.64
N HIS A 84 11.54 84.92 -19.07
CA HIS A 84 10.21 85.16 -19.70
C HIS A 84 9.44 84.16 -20.61
N THR A 85 8.10 84.23 -20.41
CA THR A 85 6.96 84.10 -21.34
C THR A 85 6.22 82.75 -21.57
N VAL A 86 4.92 82.93 -21.85
CA VAL A 86 3.70 82.08 -21.81
C VAL A 86 2.75 82.68 -22.90
N PRO A 87 1.68 82.08 -23.50
CA PRO A 87 0.98 80.78 -23.29
C PRO A 87 0.72 79.93 -24.57
N SER A 88 0.02 78.77 -24.47
CA SER A 88 -1.27 78.45 -25.16
C SER A 88 -1.49 76.98 -25.61
N PRO A 89 -2.75 76.48 -25.78
CA PRO A 89 -3.11 75.09 -26.18
C PRO A 89 -4.05 75.09 -27.43
N PRO A 90 -5.02 74.17 -27.70
CA PRO A 90 -5.23 72.72 -27.41
C PRO A 90 -5.59 71.89 -28.70
N ARG A 91 -6.14 70.65 -28.52
CA ARG A 91 -6.95 69.82 -29.49
C ARG A 91 -6.22 69.06 -30.62
N SER A 92 -6.80 68.06 -31.33
CA SER A 92 -7.73 66.95 -30.97
C SER A 92 -8.05 66.05 -32.20
N ARG A 93 -8.43 64.75 -31.99
CA ARG A 93 -9.25 63.90 -32.92
C ARG A 93 -8.62 63.57 -34.31
N SER A 94 -9.18 62.71 -35.20
CA SER A 94 -9.89 61.41 -35.09
C SER A 94 -10.21 60.85 -36.51
N ARG A 95 -10.57 59.54 -36.63
CA ARG A 95 -11.28 58.91 -37.79
C ARG A 95 -10.47 58.79 -39.12
N GLN A 96 -10.97 58.16 -40.20
CA GLN A 96 -11.51 56.80 -40.44
C GLN A 96 -11.87 56.64 -41.95
N ARG A 97 -11.86 55.40 -42.49
CA ARG A 97 -12.67 54.84 -43.62
C ARG A 97 -12.31 55.03 -45.13
N SER A 98 -12.22 53.85 -45.79
CA SER A 98 -12.83 53.47 -47.11
C SER A 98 -12.14 53.91 -48.43
N PRO A 99 -12.41 53.25 -49.59
CA PRO A 99 -13.34 52.12 -49.88
C PRO A 99 -12.76 50.87 -50.59
N THR A 100 -13.62 49.86 -50.83
CA THR A 100 -13.50 48.59 -51.61
C THR A 100 -13.70 48.80 -53.14
N PRO A 101 -13.30 47.87 -54.06
CA PRO A 101 -13.97 46.56 -54.37
C PRO A 101 -12.99 45.44 -54.90
N GLU A 102 -13.34 44.30 -55.57
CA GLU A 102 -14.63 43.69 -55.96
C GLU A 102 -14.73 42.12 -55.83
N ARG A 103 -14.42 41.30 -56.87
CA ARG A 103 -15.02 39.93 -57.06
C ARG A 103 -14.18 38.80 -57.71
N HIS A 104 -14.82 37.62 -57.80
CA HIS A 104 -14.34 36.29 -58.23
C HIS A 104 -14.24 36.01 -59.76
N SER A 105 -13.13 35.33 -60.14
CA SER A 105 -13.06 34.07 -60.94
C SER A 105 -13.19 33.98 -62.48
N ARG A 106 -12.29 33.13 -63.02
CA ARG A 106 -12.44 32.06 -64.06
C ARG A 106 -12.36 32.35 -65.59
N ARG A 107 -11.58 31.46 -66.26
CA ARG A 107 -11.43 31.18 -67.72
C ARG A 107 -10.69 32.28 -68.51
N SER A 108 -10.01 32.02 -69.64
CA SER A 108 -9.86 30.82 -70.53
C SER A 108 -8.37 30.61 -70.92
N SER A 109 -7.79 29.40 -71.02
CA SER A 109 -7.73 28.50 -72.22
C SER A 109 -7.55 29.20 -73.59
N SER A 110 -6.67 28.79 -74.52
CA SER A 110 -5.99 27.48 -74.69
C SER A 110 -4.71 27.45 -75.59
N ARG A 111 -3.77 26.54 -75.24
CA ARG A 111 -2.91 25.68 -76.11
C ARG A 111 -2.08 26.27 -77.28
N GLN A 112 -0.75 26.15 -77.17
CA GLN A 112 0.22 25.41 -78.04
C GLN A 112 1.59 25.39 -77.26
N ARG A 113 2.56 24.46 -77.37
CA ARG A 113 2.73 23.16 -78.06
C ARG A 113 3.58 22.22 -77.17
N VAL A 114 3.84 20.98 -77.59
CA VAL A 114 4.44 19.86 -76.81
C VAL A 114 5.97 19.73 -77.01
N PRO A 115 6.74 19.31 -75.98
CA PRO A 115 7.99 18.57 -76.13
C PRO A 115 7.86 17.07 -75.79
N SER A 116 8.62 16.21 -76.47
CA SER A 116 8.55 14.73 -76.39
C SER A 116 9.92 14.10 -75.95
N PRO A 117 10.35 12.84 -76.23
CA PRO A 117 10.77 11.96 -75.12
C PRO A 117 12.12 11.19 -75.22
N GLY A 118 12.86 11.12 -74.11
CA GLY A 118 13.61 9.93 -73.65
C GLY A 118 15.01 9.61 -74.22
N ARG A 119 15.64 8.59 -73.60
CA ARG A 119 16.98 7.97 -73.82
C ARG A 119 18.19 8.79 -73.27
N LEU A 120 19.12 8.30 -72.41
CA LEU A 120 19.87 7.02 -72.20
C LEU A 120 21.17 6.91 -73.03
N PRO A 121 22.19 6.08 -72.65
CA PRO A 121 22.58 5.44 -71.36
C PRO A 121 23.96 6.03 -70.90
N PRO A 122 24.99 5.30 -70.38
CA PRO A 122 25.14 4.14 -69.44
C PRO A 122 25.67 4.65 -68.05
N THR A 123 26.39 3.97 -67.13
CA THR A 123 27.00 2.62 -66.85
C THR A 123 26.73 2.30 -65.35
N ALA A 124 26.72 1.06 -64.79
CA ALA A 124 27.64 -0.10 -64.74
C ALA A 124 28.85 0.10 -63.78
N THR A 125 29.03 -0.64 -62.67
CA THR A 125 28.59 -2.00 -62.19
C THR A 125 28.49 -2.01 -60.63
N GLN A 126 28.00 -3.01 -59.85
CA GLN A 126 27.06 -4.16 -59.97
C GLN A 126 26.85 -4.79 -58.55
N TYR A 127 25.90 -5.73 -58.36
CA TYR A 127 25.48 -6.46 -57.11
C TYR A 127 24.68 -5.62 -56.08
N GLN A 128 23.49 -5.96 -55.55
CA GLN A 128 22.68 -7.21 -55.34
C GLN A 128 23.08 -8.00 -54.07
N ARG A 129 22.22 -8.36 -53.08
CA ARG A 129 20.82 -8.94 -53.01
C ARG A 129 19.96 -8.25 -51.91
N ASP A 130 18.62 -8.13 -51.96
CA ASP A 130 17.47 -9.09 -52.06
C ASP A 130 17.22 -9.91 -50.76
N LEU A 131 15.99 -10.10 -50.20
CA LEU A 131 14.62 -9.58 -50.48
C LEU A 131 13.59 -9.92 -49.33
N SER A 132 12.52 -9.11 -49.15
CA SER A 132 11.15 -9.45 -48.62
C SER A 132 10.92 -10.04 -47.20
N SER A 133 9.72 -10.05 -46.57
CA SER A 133 8.56 -9.11 -46.51
C SER A 133 7.55 -9.49 -45.38
N LEU A 134 6.74 -8.54 -44.89
CA LEU A 134 5.57 -8.70 -43.96
C LEU A 134 4.32 -9.28 -44.70
N PRO A 135 3.16 -9.68 -44.07
CA PRO A 135 2.53 -9.11 -42.85
C PRO A 135 1.70 -10.05 -41.91
N LEU A 136 0.90 -9.41 -41.04
CA LEU A 136 -0.02 -9.87 -39.97
C LEU A 136 -1.06 -10.96 -40.35
N THR A 137 -1.49 -11.81 -39.40
CA THR A 137 -2.87 -11.85 -38.81
C THR A 137 -3.18 -13.06 -37.86
N ASN A 138 -4.18 -12.86 -36.98
CA ASN A 138 -5.16 -13.83 -36.41
C ASN A 138 -4.82 -14.93 -35.37
N LYS A 139 -5.46 -14.77 -34.20
CA LYS A 139 -6.30 -15.70 -33.38
C LYS A 139 -5.93 -17.20 -33.19
N PRO A 140 -6.03 -17.74 -31.95
CA PRO A 140 -5.92 -19.18 -31.68
C PRO A 140 -7.21 -19.96 -31.98
N THR A 141 -7.08 -21.23 -32.39
CA THR A 141 -8.16 -22.23 -32.45
C THR A 141 -7.66 -23.62 -31.99
N LYS A 142 -8.57 -24.55 -31.68
CA LYS A 142 -8.31 -25.83 -30.99
C LYS A 142 -8.11 -27.03 -31.96
N SER A 143 -7.77 -28.20 -31.40
CA SER A 143 -7.73 -29.56 -32.03
C SER A 143 -6.45 -29.89 -32.83
N SER A 144 -6.08 -31.16 -33.13
CA SER A 144 -6.26 -32.47 -32.43
C SER A 144 -5.46 -33.60 -33.13
N ARG A 145 -4.76 -34.45 -32.34
CA ARG A 145 -4.34 -35.87 -32.58
C ARG A 145 -3.68 -36.34 -33.91
N ARG A 146 -2.58 -37.11 -33.70
CA ARG A 146 -2.04 -38.29 -34.44
C ARG A 146 -1.02 -38.15 -35.61
N ASN A 147 0.17 -38.72 -35.35
CA ASN A 147 1.02 -39.63 -36.15
C ASN A 147 1.42 -39.30 -37.60
N ALA A 148 2.73 -39.13 -37.89
CA ALA A 148 3.58 -40.15 -38.57
C ALA A 148 5.08 -39.74 -38.79
N LEU A 149 5.99 -40.65 -38.45
CA LEU A 149 7.30 -41.02 -39.09
C LEU A 149 8.21 -39.97 -39.81
N THR A 150 9.34 -39.61 -39.16
CA THR A 150 10.79 -39.70 -39.60
C THR A 150 11.29 -39.28 -41.01
N PRO A 151 12.61 -38.96 -41.24
CA PRO A 151 13.77 -38.86 -40.31
C PRO A 151 14.68 -37.59 -40.45
N GLY A 152 15.66 -37.44 -39.55
CA GLY A 152 16.82 -36.50 -39.65
C GLY A 152 16.65 -35.18 -38.86
N SER A 153 17.68 -34.60 -38.22
CA SER A 153 19.11 -34.94 -38.07
C SER A 153 19.65 -34.53 -36.67
N GLN A 154 20.86 -34.99 -36.28
CA GLN A 154 21.47 -34.76 -34.95
C GLN A 154 22.60 -33.71 -34.92
N PRO A 155 22.73 -32.94 -33.83
CA PRO A 155 24.01 -32.42 -33.31
C PRO A 155 24.61 -33.34 -32.19
N PRO A 156 25.88 -33.15 -31.78
CA PRO A 156 26.72 -34.27 -31.31
C PRO A 156 26.79 -34.54 -29.79
N SER A 157 27.27 -35.73 -29.46
CA SER A 157 27.58 -36.28 -28.13
C SER A 157 29.06 -36.70 -28.02
N TYR A 158 29.67 -36.73 -26.82
CA TYR A 158 30.78 -37.62 -26.38
C TYR A 158 31.15 -37.31 -24.90
N PRO A 159 31.90 -38.18 -24.16
CA PRO A 159 31.89 -39.65 -24.14
C PRO A 159 31.91 -40.27 -22.70
N PRO A 160 31.57 -41.56 -22.52
CA PRO A 160 31.91 -42.35 -21.33
C PRO A 160 32.91 -43.51 -21.60
N PRO A 161 33.66 -44.01 -20.60
CA PRO A 161 34.53 -45.20 -20.71
C PRO A 161 33.78 -46.54 -20.57
N VAL A 162 34.48 -47.67 -20.80
CA VAL A 162 33.86 -48.93 -21.29
C VAL A 162 34.16 -50.20 -20.48
N ARG A 163 33.08 -51.00 -20.26
CA ARG A 163 32.93 -52.46 -20.04
C ARG A 163 34.16 -53.38 -19.88
N ARG A 164 33.98 -54.44 -19.05
CA ARG A 164 33.92 -55.89 -19.40
C ARG A 164 33.48 -56.72 -18.15
N GLY A 165 32.74 -57.83 -18.23
CA GLY A 165 32.03 -58.46 -19.35
C GLY A 165 31.47 -59.87 -19.04
N LEU A 166 30.73 -60.45 -20.00
CA LEU A 166 30.42 -61.89 -20.22
C LEU A 166 29.42 -62.67 -19.31
N SER A 167 28.18 -62.75 -19.84
CA SER A 167 27.46 -63.99 -20.22
C SER A 167 26.73 -64.90 -19.18
N PRO A 168 25.68 -65.66 -19.61
CA PRO A 168 24.74 -66.37 -18.71
C PRO A 168 24.71 -67.92 -18.88
N ILE A 169 23.91 -68.62 -18.06
CA ILE A 169 23.28 -69.92 -18.37
C ILE A 169 22.05 -70.18 -17.48
N ASP A 170 21.20 -71.12 -17.90
CA ASP A 170 19.82 -71.34 -17.43
C ASP A 170 19.61 -72.46 -16.36
N THR A 171 18.37 -72.52 -15.87
CA THR A 171 17.59 -73.72 -15.43
C THR A 171 17.81 -74.43 -14.07
N LEU A 172 16.68 -74.43 -13.31
CA LEU A 172 15.97 -75.59 -12.69
C LEU A 172 16.32 -76.19 -11.31
N ASN A 173 15.19 -76.53 -10.65
CA ASN A 173 14.92 -77.62 -9.69
C ASN A 173 15.25 -77.50 -8.18
N LYS A 174 14.14 -77.36 -7.41
CA LYS A 174 13.70 -78.27 -6.32
C LYS A 174 14.72 -78.72 -5.26
N SER A 175 14.53 -78.26 -4.01
CA SER A 175 14.08 -79.13 -2.90
C SER A 175 13.89 -78.36 -1.57
N GLY A 176 12.83 -78.68 -0.84
CA GLY A 176 12.83 -78.70 0.64
C GLY A 176 12.75 -80.16 1.13
N PRO A 177 12.47 -80.47 2.41
CA PRO A 177 12.06 -79.58 3.50
C PRO A 177 12.79 -79.80 4.86
N GLY A 178 12.42 -79.02 5.89
CA GLY A 178 12.81 -79.20 7.31
C GLY A 178 12.37 -77.98 8.13
N LYS A 179 11.29 -77.94 8.94
CA LYS A 179 10.80 -78.77 10.07
C LYS A 179 11.69 -78.78 11.32
N ASN A 180 11.47 -77.83 12.24
CA ASN A 180 10.78 -78.04 13.54
C ASN A 180 11.25 -77.07 14.66
N ASN A 181 10.29 -76.49 15.40
CA ASN A 181 10.26 -76.25 16.85
C ASN A 181 11.36 -75.32 17.49
N THR A 182 11.25 -74.70 18.68
CA THR A 182 10.19 -74.65 19.73
C THR A 182 10.32 -73.36 20.56
N GLU A 183 9.22 -72.85 21.14
CA GLU A 183 9.22 -72.03 22.39
C GLU A 183 9.13 -72.99 23.64
N PRO A 184 8.93 -72.59 24.92
CA PRO A 184 8.78 -71.25 25.54
C PRO A 184 9.48 -71.05 26.93
N GLY A 185 9.22 -69.92 27.60
CA GLY A 185 9.36 -69.71 29.05
C GLY A 185 10.48 -68.73 29.49
N HIS A 186 10.40 -68.04 30.65
CA HIS A 186 9.29 -67.87 31.61
C HIS A 186 9.49 -66.57 32.47
N HIS A 187 8.54 -66.31 33.38
CA HIS A 187 8.34 -65.05 34.14
C HIS A 187 9.48 -64.58 35.08
N THR A 188 9.44 -63.30 35.47
CA THR A 188 9.13 -62.90 36.88
C THR A 188 8.74 -61.42 37.06
N VAL A 189 7.85 -61.15 38.03
CA VAL A 189 7.42 -59.84 38.54
C VAL A 189 7.04 -60.02 40.03
N PRO A 190 7.56 -59.20 40.97
CA PRO A 190 6.70 -58.34 41.82
C PRO A 190 7.37 -56.94 42.06
N SER A 191 6.77 -55.92 42.70
CA SER A 191 5.79 -55.89 43.80
C SER A 191 5.00 -54.56 43.88
N THR A 192 3.94 -54.53 44.71
CA THR A 192 3.22 -53.33 45.23
C THR A 192 2.99 -53.53 46.74
N PRO A 193 2.68 -52.51 47.60
CA PRO A 193 1.26 -52.11 47.84
C PRO A 193 1.04 -50.67 48.42
N GLY A 194 -0.22 -50.34 48.77
CA GLY A 194 -0.64 -49.20 49.63
C GLY A 194 -1.26 -48.00 48.87
N GLN A 195 -2.56 -47.71 48.79
CA GLN A 195 -3.81 -48.11 49.49
C GLN A 195 -4.29 -47.21 50.66
N TYR A 196 -5.28 -46.35 50.36
CA TYR A 196 -6.48 -45.89 51.12
C TYR A 196 -7.39 -45.22 50.03
N GLY A 197 -8.73 -45.23 50.00
CA GLY A 197 -9.78 -45.36 51.02
C GLY A 197 -10.57 -44.03 51.05
N ALA A 198 -11.89 -43.93 50.83
CA ALA A 198 -12.97 -44.91 50.63
C ALA A 198 -14.10 -44.36 49.71
N ALA A 199 -15.26 -45.03 49.59
CA ALA A 199 -16.37 -44.68 48.71
C ALA A 199 -17.77 -44.91 49.32
N LEU A 200 -18.81 -44.20 48.84
CA LEU A 200 -20.27 -44.35 49.09
C LEU A 200 -21.02 -43.45 48.06
N VAL A 201 -22.30 -43.64 47.66
CA VAL A 201 -23.03 -44.80 47.08
C VAL A 201 -24.31 -44.27 46.36
N LEU A 202 -24.92 -45.09 45.49
CA LEU A 202 -26.09 -44.86 44.59
C LEU A 202 -27.47 -44.80 45.35
N PRO A 203 -28.70 -44.55 44.75
CA PRO A 203 -29.14 -44.97 43.40
C PRO A 203 -30.30 -44.29 42.58
N LYS A 204 -30.26 -44.56 41.26
CA LYS A 204 -31.32 -44.94 40.26
C LYS A 204 -32.74 -44.31 40.18
N ALA A 205 -33.08 -43.88 38.94
CA ALA A 205 -34.27 -44.29 38.12
C ALA A 205 -33.94 -43.98 36.61
N VAL A 206 -34.12 -44.81 35.55
CA VAL A 206 -35.26 -45.61 35.02
C VAL A 206 -36.25 -44.71 34.22
N LEU A 207 -36.59 -44.90 32.93
CA LEU A 207 -36.52 -46.04 31.96
C LEU A 207 -36.60 -45.55 30.46
N SER A 208 -36.16 -46.36 29.47
CA SER A 208 -36.62 -46.53 28.03
C SER A 208 -36.88 -45.34 27.06
N SER A 209 -36.81 -45.44 25.71
CA SER A 209 -36.21 -46.39 24.74
C SER A 209 -36.49 -45.94 23.28
N GLU A 210 -35.55 -46.11 22.32
CA GLU A 210 -35.78 -46.48 20.88
C GLU A 210 -36.65 -45.55 19.95
N PHE A 211 -36.57 -45.53 18.60
CA PHE A 211 -35.52 -45.80 17.58
C PHE A 211 -35.86 -45.02 16.27
N THR A 212 -35.09 -45.28 15.19
CA THR A 212 -35.41 -45.01 13.74
C THR A 212 -35.56 -43.57 13.20
N ARG A 213 -34.78 -43.28 12.14
CA ARG A 213 -35.19 -42.42 11.00
C ARG A 213 -35.91 -43.30 9.95
N PRO A 214 -36.55 -42.76 8.89
CA PRO A 214 -35.80 -42.44 7.66
C PRO A 214 -36.27 -41.15 6.91
N ASP A 215 -35.54 -40.80 5.84
CA ASP A 215 -35.89 -40.14 4.56
C ASP A 215 -37.12 -39.20 4.43
N GLY A 216 -37.14 -38.16 3.57
CA GLY A 216 -36.20 -37.73 2.53
C GLY A 216 -36.90 -36.84 1.48
N VAL A 217 -36.31 -36.71 0.28
CA VAL A 217 -36.88 -36.09 -0.94
C VAL A 217 -36.99 -34.54 -1.02
N LYS A 218 -36.07 -34.01 -1.82
CA LYS A 218 -36.01 -32.71 -2.53
C LYS A 218 -37.34 -32.17 -3.10
N ARG A 219 -37.51 -30.84 -3.09
CA ARG A 219 -37.89 -29.89 -4.20
C ARG A 219 -38.19 -28.52 -3.55
N SER A 220 -37.63 -27.37 -3.93
CA SER A 220 -37.42 -26.67 -5.23
C SER A 220 -38.67 -25.99 -5.79
N PHE A 221 -38.48 -24.83 -6.44
CA PHE A 221 -39.47 -23.78 -6.78
C PHE A 221 -39.94 -23.00 -5.55
N SER A 222 -39.76 -21.68 -5.39
CA SER A 222 -39.61 -20.50 -6.28
C SER A 222 -40.90 -19.78 -6.66
N GLU A 223 -40.92 -18.49 -6.31
CA GLU A 223 -41.53 -17.38 -7.05
C GLU A 223 -43.06 -17.12 -7.06
N ARG A 224 -43.34 -15.81 -6.92
CA ARG A 224 -44.40 -14.99 -7.54
C ARG A 224 -45.83 -14.91 -6.91
N VAL A 225 -46.03 -13.74 -6.28
CA VAL A 225 -46.92 -12.63 -6.75
C VAL A 225 -48.30 -12.40 -6.09
N ALA A 226 -48.67 -11.11 -6.05
CA ALA A 226 -50.01 -10.49 -5.86
C ALA A 226 -50.64 -10.48 -4.45
N SER A 227 -50.29 -9.55 -3.55
CA SER A 227 -50.70 -8.12 -3.49
C SER A 227 -52.01 -7.81 -2.73
N ARG A 228 -52.12 -6.54 -2.31
CA ARG A 228 -53.31 -5.77 -1.85
C ARG A 228 -53.71 -5.74 -0.35
N ASN A 229 -53.20 -4.67 0.28
CA ASN A 229 -53.98 -3.55 0.87
C ASN A 229 -54.57 -3.60 2.30
N VAL A 230 -54.01 -2.71 3.14
CA VAL A 230 -54.68 -1.65 3.92
C VAL A 230 -55.80 -2.03 4.91
N SER A 231 -55.53 -1.82 6.21
CA SER A 231 -56.28 -0.88 7.08
C SER A 231 -55.62 -0.73 8.47
N THR A 232 -55.73 0.45 9.09
CA THR A 232 -55.39 0.72 10.51
C THR A 232 -56.66 0.67 11.40
N PRO A 233 -56.53 0.66 12.74
CA PRO A 233 -56.78 1.91 13.48
C PRO A 233 -55.91 2.11 14.76
N GLU A 234 -56.14 3.21 15.48
CA GLU A 234 -55.43 3.70 16.68
C GLU A 234 -56.47 4.36 17.66
N PRO A 235 -56.08 5.09 18.74
CA PRO A 235 -55.68 4.72 20.12
C PRO A 235 -56.86 4.78 21.14
N PRO A 236 -56.62 4.78 22.49
CA PRO A 236 -56.67 6.08 23.22
C PRO A 236 -55.84 6.28 24.54
N LEU A 237 -55.26 7.49 24.66
CA LEU A 237 -55.17 8.45 25.80
C LEU A 237 -55.06 8.06 27.31
N ARG A 238 -53.91 8.45 27.91
CA ARG A 238 -53.66 9.31 29.12
C ARG A 238 -54.35 9.10 30.49
N SER A 239 -53.52 9.08 31.56
CA SER A 239 -53.68 9.92 32.77
C SER A 239 -52.35 10.13 33.57
N LEU A 240 -52.33 11.12 34.48
CA LEU A 240 -51.22 11.65 35.34
C LEU A 240 -51.89 12.30 36.59
N PRO A 241 -51.21 12.91 37.61
CA PRO A 241 -49.77 12.95 38.02
C PRO A 241 -49.54 12.67 39.54
N SER A 242 -48.29 12.79 40.06
CA SER A 242 -47.91 13.79 41.12
C SER A 242 -46.52 13.59 41.77
N SER A 243 -45.70 14.65 41.79
CA SER A 243 -44.71 15.14 42.82
C SER A 243 -43.82 14.22 43.69
N ALA A 244 -42.66 14.63 44.23
CA ALA A 244 -41.64 15.65 43.88
C ALA A 244 -40.51 15.67 44.95
N LYS A 245 -39.23 15.84 44.57
CA LYS A 245 -38.17 16.59 45.31
C LYS A 245 -36.82 16.66 44.53
N ARG A 246 -35.88 17.46 45.02
CA ARG A 246 -34.63 17.97 44.40
C ARG A 246 -33.64 18.38 45.53
N PRO A 247 -32.36 18.76 45.30
CA PRO A 247 -31.46 18.53 44.15
C PRO A 247 -29.99 18.18 44.54
N ALA A 248 -29.09 18.24 43.54
CA ALA A 248 -27.68 18.71 43.59
C ALA A 248 -26.50 17.73 43.85
N SER A 249 -25.78 17.41 42.77
CA SER A 249 -24.41 17.93 42.51
C SER A 249 -24.03 17.68 41.04
N LEU A 250 -22.98 18.33 40.52
CA LEU A 250 -22.64 18.36 39.09
C LEU A 250 -21.18 17.99 38.82
N ALA A 251 -20.96 17.03 37.92
CA ALA A 251 -19.72 16.82 37.19
C ALA A 251 -20.07 16.30 35.79
N LEU A 252 -19.65 17.02 34.74
CA LEU A 252 -20.04 16.72 33.36
C LEU A 252 -18.86 16.15 32.55
N SER A 253 -19.07 14.95 31.99
CA SER A 253 -18.23 14.39 30.92
C SER A 253 -19.03 14.38 29.62
N SER A 254 -18.49 14.97 28.57
CA SER A 254 -19.20 15.13 27.29
C SER A 254 -18.91 13.97 26.33
N SER A 255 -19.76 12.96 26.33
CA SER A 255 -19.86 11.97 25.25
C SER A 255 -20.98 12.37 24.28
N PHE A 256 -20.68 12.49 22.98
CA PHE A 256 -21.67 12.88 21.97
C PHE A 256 -22.16 11.69 21.13
N ARG A 257 -23.47 11.42 21.19
CA ARG A 257 -24.24 10.68 20.17
C ARG A 257 -25.63 11.28 20.02
N SER A 258 -26.09 11.33 18.77
CA SER A 258 -27.48 11.32 18.29
C SER A 258 -28.56 12.20 18.96
N SER A 259 -28.99 13.21 18.20
CA SER A 259 -30.40 13.62 17.94
C SER A 259 -31.46 13.68 19.06
N VAL A 260 -31.97 14.90 19.32
CA VAL A 260 -33.36 15.17 19.75
C VAL A 260 -33.85 16.45 19.05
N ILE A 261 -35.13 16.49 18.68
CA ILE A 261 -35.82 17.65 18.06
C ILE A 261 -36.51 18.49 19.14
N SER A 262 -36.44 19.82 19.03
CA SER A 262 -37.32 20.76 19.74
C SER A 262 -37.76 21.92 18.83
N SER A 263 -38.95 22.46 19.10
CA SER A 263 -39.62 23.57 18.40
C SER A 263 -40.51 24.31 19.42
N PRO A 264 -41.02 25.54 19.17
CA PRO A 264 -41.05 26.27 17.89
C PRO A 264 -40.35 27.65 17.92
N GLY A 265 -39.95 28.17 16.75
CA GLY A 265 -39.28 29.48 16.65
C GLY A 265 -38.82 29.90 15.25
N ILE A 266 -39.74 29.90 14.26
CA ILE A 266 -39.65 30.59 12.94
C ILE A 266 -38.24 30.72 12.32
N LEU A 267 -37.77 29.64 11.67
CA LEU A 267 -37.13 29.61 10.33
C LEU A 267 -36.46 28.24 10.13
N ARG A 268 -36.95 27.44 9.17
CA ARG A 268 -36.23 26.26 8.68
C ARG A 268 -35.33 26.71 7.53
N ASP A 269 -34.00 26.57 7.68
CA ASP A 269 -33.07 26.71 6.56
C ASP A 269 -33.28 25.49 5.64
N GLN A 270 -34.04 25.66 4.56
CA GLN A 270 -34.48 24.55 3.71
C GLN A 270 -33.36 24.11 2.76
N GLY A 271 -32.89 22.87 2.93
CA GLY A 271 -32.05 22.21 1.93
C GLY A 271 -32.81 21.97 0.61
N TYR A 272 -32.06 21.79 -0.48
CA TYR A 272 -32.64 21.43 -1.77
C TYR A 272 -33.30 20.05 -1.71
N GLN A 273 -34.55 19.95 -2.15
CA GLN A 273 -35.29 18.68 -2.19
C GLN A 273 -35.10 18.00 -3.53
N TYR A 274 -34.37 16.88 -3.54
CA TYR A 274 -34.18 16.05 -4.72
C TYR A 274 -35.49 15.37 -5.16
N ARG A 275 -35.60 15.12 -6.47
CA ARG A 275 -36.60 14.22 -7.06
C ARG A 275 -35.98 12.84 -7.20
N GLU A 276 -36.75 11.79 -6.94
CA GLU A 276 -36.33 10.40 -7.10
C GLU A 276 -35.78 10.10 -8.51
N LEU A 277 -34.84 9.17 -8.60
CA LEU A 277 -34.26 8.66 -9.83
C LEU A 277 -34.85 7.29 -10.15
N LYS A 278 -35.04 6.99 -11.45
CA LYS A 278 -35.31 5.63 -11.92
C LYS A 278 -34.01 4.86 -12.13
N ASP A 279 -34.12 3.57 -12.43
CA ASP A 279 -32.97 2.77 -12.90
C ASP A 279 -32.30 3.43 -14.10
N LEU A 280 -30.96 3.43 -14.09
CA LEU A 280 -30.08 4.09 -15.07
C LEU A 280 -30.24 5.62 -15.21
N GLU A 281 -31.13 6.26 -14.44
CA GLU A 281 -31.16 7.73 -14.33
C GLU A 281 -30.06 8.23 -13.37
N PHE A 282 -29.50 9.37 -13.72
CA PHE A 282 -28.52 10.11 -12.91
C PHE A 282 -28.74 11.61 -13.08
N ARG A 283 -28.23 12.42 -12.16
CA ARG A 283 -28.36 13.89 -12.23
C ARG A 283 -27.10 14.54 -12.78
N LEU A 284 -27.29 15.66 -13.46
CA LEU A 284 -26.25 16.58 -13.92
C LEU A 284 -26.54 17.99 -13.39
N VAL A 285 -25.47 18.71 -13.03
CA VAL A 285 -25.54 20.12 -12.68
C VAL A 285 -25.24 20.95 -13.93
N ARG A 286 -26.21 21.76 -14.37
CA ARG A 286 -25.98 22.83 -15.34
C ARG A 286 -25.45 24.05 -14.60
N ILE A 287 -24.16 24.35 -14.75
CA ILE A 287 -23.53 25.57 -14.26
C ILE A 287 -23.82 26.69 -15.28
N PHE A 288 -24.40 27.81 -14.84
CA PHE A 288 -24.65 28.97 -15.69
C PHE A 288 -23.36 29.81 -15.93
N PRO A 289 -23.29 30.60 -17.03
CA PRO A 289 -22.07 31.29 -17.43
C PRO A 289 -21.51 32.24 -16.36
N GLU A 290 -20.23 32.59 -16.50
CA GLU A 290 -19.58 33.60 -15.66
C GLU A 290 -20.33 34.94 -15.74
N ARG A 291 -20.76 35.40 -14.57
CA ARG A 291 -21.25 36.77 -14.31
C ARG A 291 -20.51 37.26 -13.08
N LYS A 292 -20.47 38.57 -12.82
CA LYS A 292 -19.83 39.18 -11.63
C LYS A 292 -20.62 38.92 -10.33
N THR A 293 -21.02 37.67 -10.12
CA THR A 293 -21.94 37.19 -9.07
C THR A 293 -21.63 35.75 -8.70
N MET A 294 -22.19 35.30 -7.57
CA MET A 294 -22.31 33.90 -7.14
C MET A 294 -22.61 32.93 -8.30
N ILE A 295 -22.08 31.70 -8.19
CA ILE A 295 -22.39 30.59 -9.10
C ILE A 295 -23.88 30.25 -8.99
N LYS A 296 -24.56 30.24 -10.13
CA LYS A 296 -25.94 29.75 -10.28
C LYS A 296 -25.92 28.40 -10.99
N CYS A 297 -26.75 27.47 -10.53
CA CYS A 297 -26.83 26.10 -10.99
C CYS A 297 -28.29 25.65 -11.19
N GLN A 298 -28.48 24.63 -12.02
CA GLN A 298 -29.75 23.93 -12.22
C GLN A 298 -29.51 22.40 -12.19
N ILE A 299 -30.44 21.62 -11.63
CA ILE A 299 -30.40 20.15 -11.69
C ILE A 299 -31.08 19.68 -12.98
N ILE A 300 -30.51 18.66 -13.63
CA ILE A 300 -31.05 18.00 -14.81
C ILE A 300 -31.00 16.50 -14.61
N HIS A 301 -32.12 15.81 -14.75
CA HIS A 301 -32.15 14.36 -14.82
C HIS A 301 -31.77 13.91 -16.24
N ALA A 302 -30.92 12.90 -16.35
CA ALA A 302 -30.49 12.27 -17.59
C ALA A 302 -30.50 10.75 -17.43
N SER A 303 -30.58 10.01 -18.54
CA SER A 303 -30.36 8.55 -18.56
C SER A 303 -28.94 8.24 -19.04
N LEU A 304 -28.36 7.15 -18.55
CA LEU A 304 -27.17 6.53 -19.12
C LEU A 304 -27.46 5.86 -20.47
N GLU A 305 -28.73 5.65 -20.82
CA GLU A 305 -29.17 5.27 -22.16
C GLU A 305 -29.21 6.50 -23.08
N GLY A 306 -28.06 6.87 -23.64
CA GLY A 306 -27.92 8.05 -24.51
C GLY A 306 -27.74 9.37 -23.71
N PRO A 307 -26.70 9.49 -22.87
CA PRO A 307 -26.50 10.68 -22.05
C PRO A 307 -26.11 11.90 -22.90
N PRO A 308 -26.43 13.12 -22.45
CA PRO A 308 -25.93 14.35 -23.08
C PRO A 308 -24.42 14.50 -22.89
N THR A 309 -23.79 15.45 -23.58
CA THR A 309 -22.38 15.79 -23.34
C THR A 309 -22.19 16.49 -21.99
N TYR A 310 -21.43 15.90 -21.07
CA TYR A 310 -21.07 16.49 -19.78
C TYR A 310 -19.62 16.18 -19.37
N VAL A 311 -19.11 16.95 -18.41
CA VAL A 311 -17.79 16.77 -17.78
C VAL A 311 -17.97 16.17 -16.39
N ALA A 312 -17.31 15.06 -16.06
CA ALA A 312 -17.30 14.56 -14.69
C ALA A 312 -16.22 15.27 -13.87
N ILE A 313 -16.55 15.77 -12.68
CA ILE A 313 -15.59 16.43 -11.80
C ILE A 313 -14.94 15.39 -10.88
N SER A 314 -13.63 15.51 -10.68
CA SER A 314 -12.83 14.70 -9.77
C SER A 314 -12.06 15.62 -8.83
N TYR A 315 -12.30 15.55 -7.51
CA TYR A 315 -11.78 16.54 -6.57
C TYR A 315 -11.62 16.01 -5.14
N ALA A 316 -10.75 16.63 -4.35
CA ALA A 316 -10.70 16.41 -2.91
C ALA A 316 -11.83 17.19 -2.23
N TRP A 317 -12.68 16.53 -1.43
CA TRP A 317 -13.83 17.20 -0.78
C TRP A 317 -13.42 18.39 0.10
N GLY A 318 -12.25 18.31 0.75
CA GLY A 318 -11.73 19.34 1.65
C GLY A 318 -12.38 19.30 3.03
N ASP A 319 -12.21 20.39 3.80
CA ASP A 319 -12.93 20.57 5.06
C ASP A 319 -14.43 20.77 4.80
N ALA A 320 -15.26 19.94 5.43
CA ALA A 320 -16.72 20.00 5.33
C ALA A 320 -17.34 21.17 6.12
N GLY A 321 -16.62 21.74 7.10
CA GLY A 321 -17.05 22.96 7.79
C GLY A 321 -16.84 24.22 6.95
N ASN A 322 -15.79 24.25 6.13
CA ASN A 322 -15.43 25.40 5.30
C ASN A 322 -16.25 25.44 3.99
N THR A 323 -17.38 26.16 4.04
CA THR A 323 -18.37 26.19 2.95
C THR A 323 -18.58 27.57 2.31
N ARG A 324 -19.08 27.57 1.07
CA ARG A 324 -19.60 28.72 0.34
C ARG A 324 -20.99 28.40 -0.21
N LYS A 325 -21.89 29.37 -0.23
CA LYS A 325 -23.23 29.19 -0.82
C LYS A 325 -23.20 29.35 -2.35
N ILE A 326 -23.96 28.51 -3.03
CA ILE A 326 -24.33 28.63 -4.45
C ILE A 326 -25.85 28.73 -4.55
N GLU A 327 -26.36 29.20 -5.69
CA GLU A 327 -27.79 29.24 -5.97
C GLU A 327 -28.18 28.06 -6.86
N LEU A 328 -28.86 27.07 -6.29
CA LEU A 328 -29.35 25.88 -6.98
C LEU A 328 -30.87 26.00 -7.15
N GLU A 329 -31.33 26.28 -8.36
CA GLU A 329 -32.76 26.48 -8.69
C GLU A 329 -33.49 27.52 -7.81
N GLY A 330 -32.75 28.51 -7.28
CA GLY A 330 -33.25 29.55 -6.38
C GLY A 330 -32.98 29.30 -4.89
N SER A 331 -32.65 28.06 -4.49
CA SER A 331 -32.25 27.72 -3.12
C SER A 331 -30.76 28.03 -2.88
N LEU A 332 -30.41 28.56 -1.72
CA LEU A 332 -29.03 28.89 -1.35
C LEU A 332 -28.33 27.71 -0.65
N VAL A 333 -27.75 26.81 -1.44
CA VAL A 333 -27.12 25.57 -0.96
C VAL A 333 -25.65 25.82 -0.55
N PRO A 334 -25.22 25.48 0.68
CA PRO A 334 -23.82 25.49 1.06
C PRO A 334 -23.08 24.27 0.47
N ILE A 335 -21.92 24.52 -0.14
CA ILE A 335 -20.99 23.50 -0.65
C ILE A 335 -19.58 23.76 -0.10
N SER A 336 -18.70 22.75 -0.04
CA SER A 336 -17.32 22.99 0.43
C SER A 336 -16.58 23.98 -0.48
N VAL A 337 -15.62 24.73 0.07
CA VAL A 337 -14.78 25.66 -0.71
C VAL A 337 -14.02 24.94 -1.84
N SER A 338 -13.66 23.67 -1.64
CA SER A 338 -13.03 22.87 -2.69
C SER A 338 -13.99 22.61 -3.86
N LEU A 339 -15.25 22.24 -3.59
CA LEU A 339 -16.26 22.07 -4.64
C LEU A 339 -16.59 23.39 -5.33
N TYR A 340 -16.68 24.51 -4.58
CA TYR A 340 -16.86 25.83 -5.18
C TYR A 340 -15.74 26.14 -6.18
N GLY A 341 -14.48 25.89 -5.79
CA GLY A 341 -13.33 26.08 -6.67
C GLY A 341 -13.36 25.18 -7.91
N ALA A 342 -13.73 23.91 -7.77
CA ALA A 342 -13.88 22.98 -8.88
C ALA A 342 -14.96 23.44 -9.88
N LEU A 343 -16.14 23.85 -9.39
CA LEU A 343 -17.24 24.35 -10.21
C LEU A 343 -16.86 25.65 -10.94
N ASP A 344 -16.19 26.60 -10.28
CA ASP A 344 -15.77 27.87 -10.90
C ASP A 344 -14.64 27.65 -11.93
N ALA A 345 -13.74 26.70 -11.70
CA ALA A 345 -12.65 26.37 -12.63
C ALA A 345 -13.14 25.71 -13.95
N VAL A 346 -14.26 24.98 -13.91
CA VAL A 346 -14.89 24.42 -15.14
C VAL A 346 -15.94 25.34 -15.76
N ARG A 347 -16.41 26.37 -15.03
CA ARG A 347 -17.37 27.36 -15.51
C ARG A 347 -16.82 28.14 -16.70
N LYS A 348 -17.68 28.39 -17.70
CA LYS A 348 -17.30 29.13 -18.92
C LYS A 348 -17.92 30.53 -18.94
N LYS A 349 -17.30 31.45 -19.67
CA LYS A 349 -17.68 32.87 -19.70
C LYS A 349 -18.98 33.17 -20.45
N LEU A 350 -19.28 32.41 -21.51
CA LEU A 350 -20.37 32.74 -22.44
C LEU A 350 -21.45 31.64 -22.55
N GLU A 351 -21.12 30.40 -22.17
CA GLU A 351 -21.99 29.23 -22.32
C GLU A 351 -22.14 28.46 -21.00
N SER A 352 -23.24 27.73 -20.86
CA SER A 352 -23.46 26.88 -19.68
C SER A 352 -22.70 25.56 -19.82
N VAL A 353 -22.31 24.95 -18.71
CA VAL A 353 -21.61 23.66 -18.70
C VAL A 353 -22.45 22.63 -17.96
N LEU A 354 -22.64 21.44 -18.54
CA LEU A 354 -23.17 20.28 -17.83
C LEU A 354 -22.02 19.55 -17.15
N VAL A 355 -22.15 19.33 -15.84
CA VAL A 355 -21.17 18.56 -15.06
C VAL A 355 -21.84 17.47 -14.24
N TRP A 356 -21.11 16.40 -13.98
CA TRP A 356 -21.44 15.45 -12.91
C TRP A 356 -20.51 15.69 -11.71
N VAL A 357 -21.06 15.71 -10.50
CA VAL A 357 -20.29 15.73 -9.25
C VAL A 357 -21.08 15.09 -8.10
N ASP A 358 -20.46 14.12 -7.44
CA ASP A 358 -21.02 13.29 -6.36
C ASP A 358 -21.85 14.07 -5.32
N ALA A 359 -21.32 15.18 -4.81
CA ALA A 359 -21.92 15.97 -3.72
C ALA A 359 -23.13 16.85 -4.12
N LEU A 360 -23.49 16.92 -5.41
CA LEU A 360 -24.70 17.63 -5.90
C LEU A 360 -25.58 16.78 -6.83
N CYS A 361 -25.04 15.72 -7.41
CA CYS A 361 -25.79 14.82 -8.30
C CYS A 361 -26.47 13.68 -7.54
N ILE A 362 -25.93 13.28 -6.40
CA ILE A 362 -26.47 12.22 -5.53
C ILE A 362 -27.07 12.86 -4.28
N ASP A 363 -28.25 12.41 -3.86
CA ASP A 363 -28.79 12.72 -2.54
C ASP A 363 -27.99 11.96 -1.47
N GLN A 364 -27.02 12.63 -0.88
CA GLN A 364 -26.15 12.08 0.16
C GLN A 364 -26.90 11.71 1.47
N SER A 365 -28.17 12.11 1.62
CA SER A 365 -29.03 11.70 2.73
C SER A 365 -29.79 10.40 2.45
N ASN A 366 -30.07 10.10 1.18
CA ASN A 366 -30.72 8.86 0.74
C ASN A 366 -29.68 7.73 0.57
N ARG A 367 -29.70 6.75 1.48
CA ARG A 367 -28.75 5.63 1.44
C ARG A 367 -28.93 4.74 0.22
N ASP A 368 -30.17 4.50 -0.20
CA ASP A 368 -30.50 3.55 -1.26
C ASP A 368 -30.12 4.15 -2.62
N GLU A 369 -30.42 5.44 -2.82
CA GLU A 369 -29.94 6.19 -3.98
C GLU A 369 -28.41 6.29 -4.01
N ARG A 370 -27.76 6.61 -2.89
CA ARG A 370 -26.28 6.64 -2.83
C ARG A 370 -25.68 5.28 -3.22
N THR A 371 -26.30 4.20 -2.78
CA THR A 371 -25.88 2.82 -3.06
C THR A 371 -26.05 2.49 -4.56
N GLN A 372 -27.19 2.83 -5.16
CA GLN A 372 -27.46 2.70 -6.60
C GLN A 372 -26.49 3.55 -7.44
N GLN A 373 -26.32 4.84 -7.11
CA GLN A 373 -25.48 5.77 -7.88
C GLN A 373 -23.98 5.41 -7.79
N VAL A 374 -23.50 4.86 -6.67
CA VAL A 374 -22.14 4.32 -6.55
C VAL A 374 -21.90 3.17 -7.54
N GLN A 375 -22.87 2.25 -7.70
CA GLN A 375 -22.78 1.18 -8.70
C GLN A 375 -22.74 1.74 -10.13
N LEU A 376 -23.42 2.86 -10.40
CA LEU A 376 -23.40 3.54 -11.69
C LEU A 376 -22.14 4.40 -11.96
N MET A 377 -21.28 4.66 -10.97
CA MET A 377 -20.11 5.55 -11.15
C MET A 377 -19.16 5.09 -12.27
N THR A 378 -19.00 3.78 -12.49
CA THR A 378 -18.19 3.25 -13.60
C THR A 378 -18.74 3.71 -14.96
N SER A 379 -20.05 3.62 -15.17
CA SER A 379 -20.73 4.10 -16.37
C SER A 379 -20.69 5.63 -16.47
N ILE A 380 -20.89 6.35 -15.36
CA ILE A 380 -20.90 7.82 -15.34
C ILE A 380 -19.53 8.41 -15.70
N TYR A 381 -18.41 7.87 -15.21
CA TYR A 381 -17.08 8.35 -15.59
C TYR A 381 -16.64 7.88 -16.99
N SER A 382 -17.09 6.71 -17.45
CA SER A 382 -16.74 6.17 -18.78
C SER A 382 -17.66 6.66 -19.92
N THR A 383 -18.79 7.30 -19.61
CA THR A 383 -19.67 7.96 -20.61
C THR A 383 -19.48 9.47 -20.70
N ALA A 384 -18.85 10.10 -19.71
CA ALA A 384 -18.45 11.51 -19.75
C ALA A 384 -17.58 11.84 -20.98
N ASP A 385 -17.70 13.08 -21.48
CA ASP A 385 -16.83 13.60 -22.55
C ASP A 385 -15.38 13.71 -22.06
N SER A 386 -15.22 14.24 -20.84
CA SER A 386 -13.94 14.42 -20.18
C SER A 386 -14.09 14.46 -18.66
N VAL A 387 -13.01 14.15 -17.95
CA VAL A 387 -12.89 14.28 -16.50
C VAL A 387 -12.06 15.52 -16.17
N ALA A 388 -12.61 16.39 -15.32
CA ALA A 388 -11.94 17.57 -14.80
C ALA A 388 -11.41 17.28 -13.39
N ILE A 389 -10.10 17.07 -13.28
CA ILE A 389 -9.40 16.92 -12.00
C ILE A 389 -9.17 18.31 -11.41
N TRP A 390 -9.66 18.56 -10.19
CA TRP A 390 -9.38 19.77 -9.41
C TRP A 390 -8.39 19.46 -8.27
N LEU A 391 -7.17 19.98 -8.40
CA LEU A 391 -6.11 19.87 -7.39
C LEU A 391 -6.16 20.98 -6.32
N GLY A 392 -7.15 21.88 -6.36
CA GLY A 392 -7.26 23.01 -5.45
C GLY A 392 -6.76 24.35 -6.05
N PRO A 393 -6.74 25.42 -5.23
CA PRO A 393 -6.35 26.77 -5.65
C PRO A 393 -4.86 26.92 -6.03
N GLU A 394 -4.53 28.11 -6.54
CA GLU A 394 -3.17 28.54 -6.84
C GLU A 394 -2.43 28.92 -5.56
N GLU A 395 -1.80 27.93 -4.95
CA GLU A 395 -1.01 28.03 -3.71
C GLU A 395 0.34 27.31 -3.91
N ASP A 396 1.28 27.41 -2.97
CA ASP A 396 2.53 26.63 -2.95
C ASP A 396 3.39 26.71 -4.24
N ASP A 397 3.48 27.89 -4.85
CA ASP A 397 4.15 28.10 -6.16
C ASP A 397 3.61 27.18 -7.30
N SER A 398 2.41 26.60 -7.14
CA SER A 398 1.80 25.62 -8.08
C SER A 398 1.63 26.11 -9.53
N LYS A 399 1.64 27.43 -9.75
CA LYS A 399 1.72 28.02 -11.08
C LYS A 399 3.02 27.65 -11.79
N MET A 400 4.15 27.91 -11.12
CA MET A 400 5.49 27.59 -11.61
C MET A 400 5.68 26.08 -11.72
N ALA A 401 5.09 25.31 -10.79
CA ALA A 401 5.08 23.85 -10.84
C ALA A 401 4.39 23.32 -12.12
N ALA A 402 3.25 23.89 -12.51
CA ALA A 402 2.54 23.49 -13.72
C ALA A 402 3.35 23.78 -14.99
N ASP A 403 4.06 24.91 -15.04
CA ASP A 403 4.91 25.24 -16.19
C ASP A 403 6.20 24.37 -16.23
N LEU A 404 6.82 24.07 -15.08
CA LEU A 404 7.95 23.12 -15.00
C LEU A 404 7.53 21.68 -15.38
N LEU A 405 6.33 21.23 -14.99
CA LEU A 405 5.78 19.94 -15.43
C LEU A 405 5.65 19.88 -16.97
N ARG A 406 5.34 21.00 -17.63
CA ARG A 406 5.34 21.10 -19.09
C ARG A 406 6.76 21.00 -19.66
N GLU A 407 7.71 21.78 -19.14
CA GLU A 407 9.12 21.74 -19.58
C GLU A 407 9.71 20.31 -19.49
N VAL A 408 9.48 19.61 -18.37
CA VAL A 408 9.93 18.23 -18.16
C VAL A 408 9.25 17.25 -19.11
N ALA A 409 7.93 17.37 -19.33
CA ALA A 409 7.18 16.51 -20.24
C ALA A 409 7.58 16.70 -21.72
N ASP A 410 7.92 17.93 -22.11
CA ASP A 410 8.33 18.27 -23.48
C ASP A 410 9.77 17.82 -23.77
N GLN A 411 10.67 17.79 -22.76
CA GLN A 411 12.03 17.26 -22.91
C GLN A 411 12.17 15.76 -22.55
N ALA A 412 11.07 15.06 -22.21
CA ALA A 412 11.07 13.68 -21.70
C ALA A 412 11.77 12.62 -22.59
N LEU A 413 11.98 12.91 -23.89
CA LEU A 413 12.69 12.04 -24.84
C LEU A 413 14.22 12.32 -24.91
N TYR A 414 14.72 13.30 -24.15
CA TYR A 414 16.11 13.76 -24.20
C TYR A 414 16.72 13.79 -22.78
N PRO A 415 17.23 12.66 -22.25
CA PRO A 415 17.77 12.59 -20.89
C PRO A 415 18.77 13.72 -20.57
N GLU A 416 19.76 13.95 -21.44
CA GLU A 416 20.75 15.02 -21.32
C GLU A 416 20.18 16.46 -21.24
N LYS A 417 18.92 16.68 -21.64
CA LYS A 417 18.22 17.95 -21.43
C LYS A 417 17.46 17.96 -20.10
N VAL A 418 16.85 16.83 -19.71
CA VAL A 418 16.19 16.66 -18.42
C VAL A 418 17.20 16.76 -17.28
N SER A 419 18.33 16.06 -17.35
CA SER A 419 19.42 16.14 -16.37
C SER A 419 19.92 17.56 -16.18
N ARG A 420 20.11 18.32 -17.27
CA ARG A 420 20.49 19.74 -17.23
C ARG A 420 19.38 20.65 -16.69
N LEU A 421 18.11 20.36 -17.00
CA LEU A 421 16.97 21.08 -16.44
C LEU A 421 16.92 20.85 -14.91
N LEU A 422 16.85 19.60 -14.45
CA LEU A 422 16.76 19.24 -13.03
C LEU A 422 17.93 19.78 -12.20
N SER A 423 19.16 19.67 -12.71
CA SER A 423 20.34 20.24 -12.06
C SER A 423 20.35 21.77 -12.03
N SER A 424 19.81 22.45 -13.05
CA SER A 424 19.64 23.91 -13.03
C SER A 424 18.57 24.37 -12.02
N ARG A 425 17.55 23.55 -11.75
CA ARG A 425 16.47 23.83 -10.79
C ARG A 425 16.83 23.52 -9.32
N VAL A 426 18.09 23.17 -9.01
CA VAL A 426 18.50 22.89 -7.61
C VAL A 426 18.33 24.11 -6.72
N GLY A 427 17.47 23.98 -5.71
CA GLY A 427 17.10 25.06 -4.78
C GLY A 427 16.08 26.07 -5.34
N GLN A 428 15.53 25.86 -6.54
CA GLN A 428 14.48 26.73 -7.10
C GLN A 428 13.09 26.38 -6.54
N ARG A 429 12.19 27.37 -6.57
CA ARG A 429 10.81 27.27 -6.06
C ARG A 429 9.89 26.42 -6.91
N ASP A 430 10.10 26.38 -8.23
CA ASP A 430 9.27 25.63 -9.17
C ASP A 430 9.23 24.13 -8.84
N LEU A 431 10.38 23.51 -8.59
CA LEU A 431 10.45 22.09 -8.21
C LEU A 431 9.88 21.83 -6.81
N ALA A 432 10.06 22.77 -5.87
CA ALA A 432 9.40 22.70 -4.56
C ALA A 432 7.86 22.75 -4.71
N GLY A 433 7.35 23.58 -5.62
CA GLY A 433 5.94 23.62 -5.98
C GLY A 433 5.44 22.32 -6.62
N VAL A 434 6.25 21.61 -7.43
CA VAL A 434 5.87 20.28 -7.95
C VAL A 434 5.74 19.26 -6.81
N VAL A 435 6.66 19.31 -5.84
CA VAL A 435 6.60 18.47 -4.62
C VAL A 435 5.31 18.75 -3.85
N SER A 436 5.02 20.02 -3.49
CA SER A 436 3.77 20.39 -2.80
C SER A 436 2.52 20.00 -3.59
N LEU A 437 2.52 20.19 -4.92
CA LEU A 437 1.42 19.83 -5.81
C LEU A 437 1.16 18.32 -5.87
N PHE A 438 2.21 17.49 -5.72
CA PHE A 438 2.12 16.02 -5.67
C PHE A 438 1.74 15.49 -4.28
N GLU A 439 1.93 16.26 -3.20
CA GLU A 439 1.53 15.90 -1.84
C GLU A 439 0.07 16.23 -1.48
N ARG A 440 -0.66 16.98 -2.34
CA ARG A 440 -2.05 17.37 -2.11
C ARG A 440 -2.99 16.17 -1.92
N ASP A 441 -3.96 16.29 -1.01
CA ASP A 441 -4.79 15.17 -0.55
C ASP A 441 -5.63 14.48 -1.64
N TYR A 442 -5.87 15.17 -2.76
CA TYR A 442 -6.44 14.58 -3.96
C TYR A 442 -5.78 13.25 -4.33
N TRP A 443 -4.44 13.20 -4.37
CA TRP A 443 -3.68 12.01 -4.76
C TRP A 443 -3.79 10.87 -3.74
N LYS A 444 -4.15 11.17 -2.49
CA LYS A 444 -4.25 10.18 -1.41
C LYS A 444 -5.58 9.42 -1.44
N ARG A 445 -6.64 9.99 -2.04
CA ARG A 445 -7.97 9.34 -2.19
C ARG A 445 -7.86 7.99 -2.92
N LEU A 446 -8.73 7.05 -2.56
CA LEU A 446 -8.94 5.81 -3.33
C LEU A 446 -9.85 6.04 -4.54
N TRP A 447 -10.99 6.70 -4.36
CA TRP A 447 -11.99 6.94 -5.41
C TRP A 447 -11.41 7.49 -6.72
N VAL A 448 -10.41 8.39 -6.65
CA VAL A 448 -9.75 8.99 -7.82
C VAL A 448 -9.08 7.95 -8.74
N VAL A 449 -8.80 6.74 -8.25
CA VAL A 449 -8.30 5.63 -9.07
C VAL A 449 -9.35 5.22 -10.11
N GLN A 450 -10.60 4.97 -9.69
CA GLN A 450 -11.71 4.66 -10.60
C GLN A 450 -12.08 5.85 -11.50
N GLU A 451 -12.09 7.06 -10.92
CA GLU A 451 -12.41 8.33 -11.63
C GLU A 451 -11.42 8.60 -12.78
N ILE A 452 -10.12 8.32 -12.58
CA ILE A 452 -9.06 8.44 -13.59
C ILE A 452 -9.07 7.27 -14.57
N PHE A 453 -9.24 6.03 -14.10
CA PHE A 453 -9.14 4.83 -14.93
C PHE A 453 -10.22 4.77 -16.02
N ASN A 454 -11.44 5.20 -15.71
CA ASN A 454 -12.57 5.17 -16.65
C ASN A 454 -12.60 6.35 -17.63
N ALA A 455 -11.78 7.37 -17.43
CA ALA A 455 -11.87 8.61 -18.18
C ALA A 455 -11.47 8.46 -19.66
N ARG A 456 -12.35 8.91 -20.57
CA ARG A 456 -12.04 9.02 -22.01
C ARG A 456 -10.95 10.05 -22.31
N SER A 457 -10.98 11.16 -21.57
CA SER A 457 -10.05 12.27 -21.64
C SER A 457 -9.98 12.94 -20.27
N ILE A 458 -8.81 13.42 -19.86
CA ILE A 458 -8.60 14.01 -18.54
C ILE A 458 -7.89 15.36 -18.70
N THR A 459 -8.45 16.39 -18.07
CA THR A 459 -7.77 17.67 -17.87
C THR A 459 -7.61 17.99 -16.39
N VAL A 460 -6.41 18.41 -16.01
CA VAL A 460 -6.05 18.78 -14.64
C VAL A 460 -6.10 20.30 -14.49
N TYR A 461 -6.76 20.74 -13.44
CA TYR A 461 -6.97 22.13 -13.05
C TYR A 461 -6.33 22.38 -11.68
N CYS A 462 -5.61 23.49 -11.56
CA CYS A 462 -5.01 23.97 -10.31
C CYS A 462 -4.99 25.49 -10.34
N GLY A 463 -5.89 26.15 -9.60
CA GLY A 463 -6.05 27.60 -9.67
C GLY A 463 -6.32 28.10 -11.10
N SER A 464 -5.48 29.00 -11.62
CA SER A 464 -5.57 29.49 -13.01
C SER A 464 -5.01 28.52 -14.06
N SER A 465 -4.29 27.48 -13.65
CA SER A 465 -3.61 26.55 -14.56
C SER A 465 -4.51 25.40 -14.99
N LYS A 466 -4.47 25.10 -16.29
CA LYS A 466 -5.17 23.98 -16.94
C LYS A 466 -4.19 23.23 -17.84
N LEU A 467 -4.06 21.91 -17.65
CA LEU A 467 -3.10 21.05 -18.35
C LEU A 467 -3.68 19.66 -18.67
N PRO A 468 -3.40 19.07 -19.85
CA PRO A 468 -3.75 17.69 -20.13
C PRO A 468 -3.07 16.70 -19.17
N TRP A 469 -3.76 15.61 -18.81
CA TRP A 469 -3.19 14.55 -17.96
C TRP A 469 -1.87 13.96 -18.48
N SER A 470 -1.70 13.87 -19.80
CA SER A 470 -0.49 13.38 -20.44
C SER A 470 0.78 14.18 -20.10
N VAL A 471 0.66 15.44 -19.66
CA VAL A 471 1.77 16.23 -19.14
C VAL A 471 2.20 15.71 -17.77
N TYR A 472 1.27 15.57 -16.84
CA TYR A 472 1.50 15.04 -15.49
C TYR A 472 2.09 13.62 -15.52
N GLN A 473 1.52 12.74 -16.36
CA GLN A 473 1.99 11.37 -16.50
C GLN A 473 3.43 11.33 -17.06
N LYS A 474 3.69 11.99 -18.20
CA LYS A 474 5.04 12.04 -18.80
C LYS A 474 6.09 12.63 -17.84
N ALA A 475 5.73 13.66 -17.08
CA ALA A 475 6.66 14.27 -16.12
C ALA A 475 6.96 13.31 -14.96
N SER A 476 5.95 12.65 -14.37
CA SER A 476 6.14 11.68 -13.28
C SER A 476 6.93 10.43 -13.72
N GLU A 477 6.67 9.89 -14.91
CA GLU A 477 7.51 8.85 -15.52
C GLU A 477 8.96 9.33 -15.74
N THR A 478 9.15 10.60 -16.09
CA THR A 478 10.46 11.19 -16.36
C THR A 478 11.25 11.43 -15.09
N PHE A 479 10.63 11.91 -14.00
CA PHE A 479 11.24 11.93 -12.67
C PHE A 479 11.62 10.52 -12.19
N SER A 480 10.78 9.52 -12.48
CA SER A 480 11.05 8.11 -12.17
C SER A 480 12.27 7.57 -12.89
N ARG A 481 12.46 7.92 -14.18
CA ARG A 481 13.66 7.56 -14.96
C ARG A 481 14.94 8.23 -14.45
N HIS A 482 14.87 9.49 -13.99
CA HIS A 482 16.02 10.25 -13.47
C HIS A 482 16.13 10.19 -11.94
N ARG A 483 15.55 9.16 -11.29
CA ARG A 483 15.49 9.06 -9.82
C ARG A 483 16.87 9.20 -9.16
N THR A 484 17.88 8.52 -9.68
CA THR A 484 19.24 8.51 -9.11
C THR A 484 19.88 9.90 -9.15
N GLU A 485 19.63 10.68 -10.21
CA GLU A 485 20.08 12.07 -10.31
C GLU A 485 19.35 12.96 -9.32
N LEU A 486 18.04 12.78 -9.14
CA LEU A 486 17.26 13.49 -8.12
C LEU A 486 17.77 13.17 -6.70
N ASP A 487 18.16 11.92 -6.42
CA ASP A 487 18.79 11.52 -5.15
C ASP A 487 20.20 12.15 -4.95
N VAL A 488 20.94 12.45 -6.03
CA VAL A 488 22.24 13.15 -5.99
C VAL A 488 22.08 14.67 -5.81
N TYR A 489 21.15 15.29 -6.54
CA TYR A 489 20.92 16.73 -6.53
C TYR A 489 20.09 17.21 -5.32
N PHE A 490 19.20 16.37 -4.80
CA PHE A 490 18.32 16.67 -3.67
C PHE A 490 18.45 15.60 -2.56
N PRO A 491 19.65 15.45 -1.95
CA PRO A 491 19.91 14.41 -0.97
C PRO A 491 19.05 14.61 0.29
N GLY A 492 18.22 13.62 0.61
CA GLY A 492 17.40 13.62 1.82
C GLY A 492 18.22 13.44 3.10
N GLY A 493 17.84 14.17 4.16
CA GLY A 493 18.51 14.11 5.46
C GLY A 493 19.79 14.96 5.56
N GLN A 494 20.37 15.06 6.76
CA GLN A 494 21.52 15.95 6.98
C GLN A 494 22.80 15.42 6.35
N ARG A 495 23.52 16.32 5.66
CA ARG A 495 24.91 16.12 5.21
C ARG A 495 25.72 17.34 5.65
N ASN A 496 26.80 17.10 6.40
CA ASN A 496 27.71 18.12 6.94
C ASN A 496 27.03 19.28 7.68
N GLY A 497 26.04 18.98 8.54
CA GLY A 497 25.38 19.95 9.43
C GLY A 497 24.44 20.97 8.75
N ARG A 498 24.35 21.00 7.42
CA ARG A 498 23.35 21.80 6.72
C ARG A 498 22.00 21.08 6.70
N ARG A 499 20.92 21.81 7.01
CA ARG A 499 19.55 21.38 6.71
C ARG A 499 19.38 21.29 5.20
N THR A 500 18.88 20.16 4.72
CA THR A 500 18.57 19.89 3.31
C THR A 500 17.10 20.20 3.01
N THR A 501 16.75 20.27 1.71
CA THR A 501 15.37 20.39 1.24
C THR A 501 14.61 19.09 1.47
N ILE A 502 13.94 19.02 2.61
CA ILE A 502 13.04 17.94 3.01
C ILE A 502 11.60 18.41 2.72
N ALA A 503 10.77 17.55 2.13
CA ALA A 503 9.37 17.89 1.85
C ALA A 503 8.55 18.04 3.14
N PRO A 504 7.39 18.74 3.14
CA PRO A 504 6.52 18.86 4.31
C PRO A 504 6.19 17.52 5.01
N THR A 505 6.09 16.43 4.25
CA THR A 505 5.85 15.05 4.75
C THR A 505 7.08 14.33 5.32
N GLN A 506 8.25 14.98 5.37
CA GLN A 506 9.56 14.43 5.74
C GLN A 506 10.23 13.50 4.70
N PHE A 507 9.61 13.28 3.53
CA PHE A 507 10.24 12.55 2.42
C PHE A 507 11.26 13.40 1.65
N SER A 508 12.16 12.73 0.90
CA SER A 508 13.01 13.41 -0.09
C SER A 508 12.21 13.83 -1.33
N TYR A 509 12.68 14.85 -2.05
CA TYR A 509 12.03 15.29 -3.30
C TYR A 509 11.96 14.13 -4.32
N SER A 510 13.00 13.32 -4.41
CA SER A 510 13.05 12.09 -5.22
C SER A 510 12.05 10.99 -4.80
N GLN A 511 11.58 10.97 -3.55
CA GLN A 511 10.51 10.07 -3.12
C GLN A 511 9.13 10.62 -3.51
N VAL A 512 8.90 11.92 -3.30
CA VAL A 512 7.63 12.57 -3.66
C VAL A 512 7.38 12.55 -5.16
N LEU A 513 8.36 12.98 -5.97
CA LEU A 513 8.22 13.10 -7.43
C LEU A 513 8.02 11.76 -8.16
N VAL A 514 8.33 10.63 -7.49
CA VAL A 514 8.28 9.27 -8.04
C VAL A 514 7.11 8.46 -7.48
N TYR A 515 6.75 8.61 -6.20
CA TYR A 515 5.73 7.78 -5.52
C TYR A 515 4.48 8.54 -5.05
N GLN A 516 4.48 9.88 -5.09
CA GLN A 516 3.30 10.70 -4.84
C GLN A 516 2.76 11.27 -6.17
N GLY A 517 1.75 12.13 -6.12
CA GLY A 517 1.16 12.71 -7.34
C GLY A 517 0.60 11.62 -8.28
N PRO A 518 0.84 11.73 -9.60
CA PRO A 518 0.52 10.68 -10.57
C PRO A 518 1.17 9.33 -10.26
N GLY A 519 2.39 9.31 -9.71
CA GLY A 519 3.12 8.10 -9.34
C GLY A 519 2.49 7.31 -8.18
N SER A 520 1.52 7.90 -7.47
CA SER A 520 0.70 7.21 -6.46
C SER A 520 -0.44 6.37 -7.04
N LEU A 521 -0.69 6.44 -8.35
CA LEU A 521 -1.78 5.73 -9.01
C LEU A 521 -1.28 4.37 -9.52
N PRO A 522 -1.97 3.26 -9.20
CA PRO A 522 -1.56 1.94 -9.67
C PRO A 522 -1.76 1.81 -11.18
N ASN A 523 -0.86 1.09 -11.85
CA ASN A 523 -1.00 0.77 -13.27
C ASN A 523 -2.04 -0.34 -13.48
N LEU A 524 -3.32 -0.03 -13.25
CA LEU A 524 -4.42 -1.00 -13.35
C LEU A 524 -4.47 -1.74 -14.69
N LYS A 525 -3.98 -1.11 -15.76
CA LYS A 525 -3.94 -1.69 -17.11
C LYS A 525 -3.04 -2.91 -17.23
N SER A 526 -2.02 -3.10 -16.38
CA SER A 526 -1.26 -4.36 -16.35
C SER A 526 -2.01 -5.50 -15.63
N TYR A 527 -2.89 -5.18 -14.68
CA TYR A 527 -3.68 -6.20 -13.97
C TYR A 527 -4.89 -6.68 -14.77
N MET A 528 -5.42 -5.90 -15.73
CA MET A 528 -6.50 -6.34 -16.63
C MET A 528 -6.16 -7.63 -17.39
N GLY A 529 -4.88 -7.89 -17.66
CA GLY A 529 -4.42 -9.12 -18.33
C GLY A 529 -4.60 -10.39 -17.49
N LEU A 530 -4.92 -10.26 -16.20
CA LEU A 530 -5.17 -11.37 -15.27
C LEU A 530 -6.65 -11.80 -15.25
N GLY A 531 -7.56 -11.07 -15.89
CA GLY A 531 -8.99 -11.41 -15.89
C GLY A 531 -9.57 -11.45 -14.47
N GLN A 532 -10.18 -12.57 -14.08
CA GLN A 532 -10.80 -12.74 -12.76
C GLN A 532 -9.78 -12.68 -11.61
N ASP A 533 -8.54 -13.11 -11.85
CA ASP A 533 -7.45 -13.08 -10.85
C ASP A 533 -6.98 -11.65 -10.50
N SER A 534 -7.42 -10.64 -11.25
CA SER A 534 -7.01 -9.24 -11.07
C SER A 534 -7.44 -8.61 -9.73
N LEU A 535 -8.48 -9.13 -9.07
CA LEU A 535 -9.06 -8.50 -7.88
C LEU A 535 -8.05 -8.35 -6.73
N LEU A 536 -7.31 -9.41 -6.39
CA LEU A 536 -6.36 -9.37 -5.28
C LEU A 536 -5.19 -8.40 -5.56
N GLU A 537 -4.70 -8.38 -6.79
CA GLU A 537 -3.62 -7.49 -7.22
C GLU A 537 -4.06 -6.02 -7.27
N VAL A 538 -5.28 -5.74 -7.73
CA VAL A 538 -5.87 -4.40 -7.67
C VAL A 538 -6.06 -3.95 -6.21
N LEU A 539 -6.57 -4.81 -5.32
CA LEU A 539 -6.70 -4.53 -3.89
C LEU A 539 -5.34 -4.28 -3.22
N ARG A 540 -4.29 -5.04 -3.57
CA ARG A 540 -2.91 -4.84 -3.12
C ARG A 540 -2.34 -3.51 -3.60
N ALA A 541 -2.48 -3.20 -4.89
CA ALA A 541 -1.98 -1.96 -5.49
C ALA A 541 -2.70 -0.71 -4.96
N CYS A 542 -4.00 -0.81 -4.70
CA CYS A 542 -4.82 0.26 -4.11
C CYS A 542 -4.71 0.38 -2.59
N ARG A 543 -4.14 -0.62 -1.88
CA ARG A 543 -4.16 -0.75 -0.41
C ARG A 543 -3.74 0.52 0.35
N ARG A 544 -2.76 1.27 -0.17
CA ARG A 544 -2.22 2.50 0.43
C ARG A 544 -3.09 3.76 0.25
N LYS A 545 -4.08 3.73 -0.64
CA LYS A 545 -5.01 4.85 -0.83
C LYS A 545 -5.99 4.96 0.34
N LEU A 546 -6.38 6.18 0.67
CA LEU A 546 -7.28 6.53 1.77
C LEU A 546 -8.75 6.47 1.33
N ALA A 547 -9.59 5.95 2.23
CA ALA A 547 -11.04 5.92 2.10
C ALA A 547 -11.67 6.19 3.48
N SER A 548 -12.90 6.71 3.50
CA SER A 548 -13.57 7.09 4.76
C SER A 548 -14.46 5.98 5.33
N ASP A 549 -15.12 5.20 4.48
CA ASP A 549 -15.76 3.94 4.85
C ASP A 549 -14.80 2.78 4.49
N PRO A 550 -14.49 1.84 5.41
CA PRO A 550 -13.69 0.67 5.09
C PRO A 550 -14.18 -0.15 3.88
N LYS A 551 -15.49 -0.18 3.60
CA LYS A 551 -16.07 -0.93 2.46
C LYS A 551 -15.69 -0.32 1.11
N ASP A 552 -15.40 0.99 1.06
CA ASP A 552 -14.90 1.65 -0.16
C ASP A 552 -13.60 1.02 -0.67
N LYS A 553 -12.81 0.35 0.19
CA LYS A 553 -11.60 -0.39 -0.23
C LYS A 553 -11.88 -1.45 -1.30
N LEU A 554 -13.09 -2.00 -1.32
CA LEU A 554 -13.62 -2.81 -2.42
C LEU A 554 -14.39 -1.93 -3.42
N PHE A 555 -15.41 -1.20 -2.96
CA PHE A 555 -16.39 -0.58 -3.86
C PHE A 555 -15.76 0.44 -4.82
N ALA A 556 -14.75 1.19 -4.37
CA ALA A 556 -14.03 2.18 -5.17
C ALA A 556 -12.94 1.60 -6.10
N VAL A 557 -12.76 0.27 -6.11
CA VAL A 557 -11.94 -0.42 -7.13
C VAL A 557 -12.77 -1.25 -8.11
N LEU A 558 -14.07 -1.47 -7.87
CA LEU A 558 -14.92 -2.26 -8.77
C LEU A 558 -14.95 -1.71 -10.20
N GLY A 559 -14.95 -0.39 -10.36
CA GLY A 559 -14.86 0.26 -11.66
C GLY A 559 -13.49 0.15 -12.36
N ALA A 560 -12.54 -0.58 -11.80
CA ALA A 560 -11.28 -0.95 -12.45
C ALA A 560 -11.19 -2.45 -12.84
N LEU A 561 -12.20 -3.24 -12.49
CA LEU A 561 -12.23 -4.69 -12.66
C LEU A 561 -13.06 -5.12 -13.89
N PRO A 562 -12.87 -6.37 -14.38
CA PRO A 562 -13.73 -6.97 -15.39
C PRO A 562 -15.22 -6.94 -15.01
N GLU A 563 -16.08 -7.01 -16.02
CA GLU A 563 -17.55 -6.99 -15.86
C GLU A 563 -18.02 -8.13 -14.95
N GLU A 564 -17.46 -9.31 -15.15
CA GLU A 564 -17.78 -10.55 -14.44
C GLU A 564 -17.50 -10.41 -12.95
N THR A 565 -16.32 -9.88 -12.59
CA THR A 565 -15.93 -9.63 -11.19
C THR A 565 -16.78 -8.54 -10.55
N ARG A 566 -17.08 -7.45 -11.28
CA ARG A 566 -17.85 -6.32 -10.76
C ARG A 566 -19.34 -6.64 -10.57
N MET A 567 -19.90 -7.54 -11.36
CA MET A 567 -21.31 -7.93 -11.26
C MET A 567 -21.62 -8.84 -10.06
N GLU A 568 -20.62 -9.55 -9.52
CA GLU A 568 -20.74 -10.29 -8.25
C GLU A 568 -20.87 -9.30 -7.07
N PHE A 569 -19.98 -8.32 -6.98
CA PHE A 569 -19.94 -7.36 -5.88
C PHE A 569 -20.87 -6.17 -6.10
N ARG A 570 -22.12 -6.30 -5.67
CA ARG A 570 -22.98 -5.12 -5.49
C ARG A 570 -22.44 -4.29 -4.34
N ALA A 571 -22.13 -3.02 -4.62
CA ALA A 571 -21.85 -2.07 -3.54
C ALA A 571 -23.12 -1.93 -2.68
N ASP A 572 -23.06 -2.37 -1.42
CA ASP A 572 -24.12 -2.28 -0.43
C ASP A 572 -23.53 -1.74 0.88
N TYR A 573 -24.08 -0.62 1.35
CA TYR A 573 -23.61 0.05 2.57
C TYR A 573 -24.35 -0.38 3.85
N SER A 574 -25.32 -1.30 3.75
CA SER A 574 -25.99 -1.94 4.89
C SER A 574 -25.19 -3.10 5.49
N LEU A 575 -24.41 -3.80 4.66
CA LEU A 575 -23.50 -4.87 5.08
C LEU A 575 -22.42 -4.37 6.05
N SER A 576 -21.95 -5.25 6.93
CA SER A 576 -20.81 -4.92 7.78
C SER A 576 -19.49 -5.03 7.01
N VAL A 577 -18.43 -4.42 7.53
CA VAL A 577 -17.08 -4.54 6.95
C VAL A 577 -16.63 -6.00 6.93
N LYS A 578 -17.07 -6.81 7.89
CA LYS A 578 -16.76 -8.23 7.97
C LYS A 578 -17.37 -9.01 6.82
N ASP A 579 -18.67 -8.84 6.58
CA ASP A 579 -19.41 -9.61 5.57
C ASP A 579 -18.78 -9.38 4.18
N VAL A 580 -18.62 -8.10 3.80
CA VAL A 580 -17.97 -7.69 2.54
C VAL A 580 -16.54 -8.23 2.41
N TYR A 581 -15.75 -8.21 3.49
CA TYR A 581 -14.37 -8.72 3.42
C TYR A 581 -14.33 -10.26 3.38
N THR A 582 -15.27 -10.97 4.00
CA THR A 582 -15.38 -12.44 3.84
C THR A 582 -15.86 -12.84 2.44
N GLU A 583 -16.78 -12.10 1.83
CA GLU A 583 -17.24 -12.31 0.45
C GLU A 583 -16.10 -12.16 -0.56
N VAL A 584 -15.21 -11.17 -0.37
CA VAL A 584 -14.00 -11.01 -1.21
C VAL A 584 -13.05 -12.20 -1.09
N VAL A 585 -12.87 -12.75 0.12
CA VAL A 585 -12.07 -13.98 0.29
C VAL A 585 -12.74 -15.16 -0.41
N ASP A 586 -14.03 -15.40 -0.17
CA ASP A 586 -14.78 -16.50 -0.77
C ASP A 586 -14.77 -16.46 -2.32
N TYR A 587 -14.98 -15.27 -2.92
CA TYR A 587 -14.83 -15.07 -4.36
C TYR A 587 -13.42 -15.40 -4.86
N LEU A 588 -12.37 -14.93 -4.19
CA LEU A 588 -10.98 -15.18 -4.58
C LEU A 588 -10.65 -16.67 -4.52
N LEU A 589 -11.07 -17.38 -3.47
CA LEU A 589 -10.88 -18.83 -3.35
C LEU A 589 -11.59 -19.60 -4.47
N LYS A 590 -12.82 -19.20 -4.81
CA LYS A 590 -13.64 -19.81 -5.88
C LYS A 590 -13.11 -19.56 -7.29
N THR A 591 -12.50 -18.41 -7.55
CA THR A 591 -12.09 -18.00 -8.91
C THR A 591 -10.63 -18.28 -9.23
N THR A 592 -9.73 -17.97 -8.29
CA THR A 592 -8.27 -18.13 -8.51
C THR A 592 -7.76 -19.54 -8.19
N GLU A 593 -8.55 -20.33 -7.45
CA GLU A 593 -8.13 -21.60 -6.85
C GLU A 593 -6.82 -21.47 -6.01
N SER A 594 -6.52 -20.27 -5.49
CA SER A 594 -5.35 -19.96 -4.65
C SER A 594 -5.76 -19.49 -3.25
N LEU A 595 -5.03 -19.96 -2.24
CA LEU A 595 -5.15 -19.52 -0.85
C LEU A 595 -4.32 -18.26 -0.53
N ASP A 596 -3.55 -17.69 -1.49
CA ASP A 596 -2.63 -16.58 -1.23
C ASP A 596 -3.29 -15.27 -0.73
N VAL A 597 -4.62 -15.16 -0.80
CA VAL A 597 -5.39 -14.11 -0.13
C VAL A 597 -5.21 -14.14 1.39
N ILE A 598 -5.07 -15.31 2.03
CA ILE A 598 -4.91 -15.39 3.49
C ILE A 598 -3.55 -14.84 3.94
N CYS A 599 -2.53 -14.87 3.08
CA CYS A 599 -1.21 -14.30 3.37
C CYS A 599 -1.24 -12.76 3.52
N ASP A 600 -2.27 -12.09 2.99
CA ASP A 600 -2.51 -10.66 3.18
C ASP A 600 -3.27 -10.35 4.50
N ALA A 601 -3.58 -11.36 5.33
CA ALA A 601 -4.42 -11.19 6.53
C ALA A 601 -3.68 -10.65 7.76
N ILE A 602 -2.38 -10.92 7.90
CA ILE A 602 -1.63 -10.57 9.12
C ILE A 602 -0.47 -9.62 8.83
N HIS A 603 -0.35 -8.63 9.70
CA HIS A 603 0.57 -7.50 9.58
C HIS A 603 1.40 -7.36 10.85
N PHE A 604 2.59 -6.77 10.71
CA PHE A 604 3.40 -6.29 11.83
C PHE A 604 3.29 -4.76 11.89
N PRO A 605 2.96 -4.14 13.04
CA PRO A 605 2.45 -4.75 14.28
C PRO A 605 1.06 -5.41 14.08
N VAL A 606 0.65 -6.30 15.00
CA VAL A 606 -0.67 -6.97 14.92
C VAL A 606 -1.78 -5.93 14.83
N HIS A 607 -2.61 -6.03 13.78
CA HIS A 607 -3.83 -5.24 13.67
C HIS A 607 -5.05 -6.08 14.07
N THR A 608 -5.49 -5.94 15.32
CA THR A 608 -6.82 -6.42 15.74
C THR A 608 -7.88 -5.41 15.31
N GLY A 609 -8.27 -5.48 14.03
CA GLY A 609 -9.27 -4.61 13.42
C GLY A 609 -10.62 -4.68 14.15
N SER A 610 -11.28 -3.53 14.31
CA SER A 610 -12.54 -3.41 15.07
C SER A 610 -13.74 -4.15 14.46
N ALA A 611 -13.61 -4.65 13.22
CA ALA A 611 -14.61 -5.43 12.51
C ALA A 611 -14.72 -6.90 12.96
N ASN A 612 -13.86 -7.38 13.89
CA ASN A 612 -13.88 -8.76 14.38
C ASN A 612 -13.77 -9.81 13.25
N LEU A 613 -12.85 -9.57 12.31
CA LEU A 613 -12.57 -10.42 11.16
C LEU A 613 -12.02 -11.78 11.59
N PRO A 614 -12.32 -12.87 10.86
CA PRO A 614 -11.61 -14.14 11.00
C PRO A 614 -10.12 -13.97 10.69
N SER A 615 -9.24 -14.77 11.31
CA SER A 615 -7.77 -14.58 11.23
C SER A 615 -7.16 -14.75 9.84
N TYR A 616 -7.90 -15.33 8.89
CA TYR A 616 -7.51 -15.52 7.49
C TYR A 616 -8.06 -14.44 6.54
N VAL A 617 -8.80 -13.45 7.04
CA VAL A 617 -9.42 -12.40 6.22
C VAL A 617 -8.61 -11.10 6.28
N PRO A 618 -8.10 -10.57 5.15
CA PRO A 618 -7.42 -9.28 5.11
C PRO A 618 -8.28 -8.10 5.57
N ASP A 619 -7.75 -7.32 6.52
CA ASP A 619 -8.29 -5.99 6.80
C ASP A 619 -7.82 -5.02 5.71
N TRP A 620 -8.57 -4.91 4.61
CA TRP A 620 -8.25 -3.98 3.52
C TRP A 620 -8.29 -2.51 3.94
N SER A 621 -8.91 -2.16 5.08
CA SER A 621 -8.90 -0.80 5.64
C SER A 621 -7.49 -0.43 6.11
N HIS A 622 -6.77 -1.38 6.71
CA HIS A 622 -5.42 -1.21 7.23
C HIS A 622 -4.36 -1.12 6.11
N ILE A 623 -3.38 -0.23 6.30
CA ILE A 623 -2.24 -0.06 5.40
C ILE A 623 -1.07 -0.91 5.92
N PRO A 624 -0.66 -1.98 5.20
CA PRO A 624 0.39 -2.86 5.68
C PRO A 624 1.79 -2.25 5.45
N GLN A 625 2.65 -2.44 6.44
CA GLN A 625 4.04 -1.98 6.43
C GLN A 625 4.98 -2.99 5.75
N THR A 626 4.61 -4.27 5.77
CA THR A 626 5.20 -5.36 4.99
C THR A 626 4.25 -5.81 3.86
N ALA A 627 4.71 -6.71 2.99
CA ALA A 627 3.86 -7.42 2.04
C ALA A 627 4.06 -8.93 2.22
N ALA A 628 3.03 -9.71 1.85
CA ALA A 628 3.08 -11.16 1.80
C ALA A 628 4.26 -11.64 0.93
N MET A 629 4.93 -12.70 1.38
CA MET A 629 6.14 -13.22 0.74
C MET A 629 5.87 -13.76 -0.66
N GLY A 630 4.73 -14.42 -0.89
CA GLY A 630 4.33 -14.91 -2.22
C GLY A 630 4.06 -13.82 -3.26
N HIS A 631 3.61 -12.63 -2.83
CA HIS A 631 3.45 -11.48 -3.72
C HIS A 631 4.78 -10.75 -4.01
N LYS A 632 5.76 -10.86 -3.11
CA LYS A 632 7.09 -10.21 -3.27
C LYS A 632 8.12 -11.11 -3.97
N TYR A 633 7.94 -12.43 -3.94
CA TYR A 633 8.91 -13.42 -4.40
C TYR A 633 8.19 -14.60 -5.05
N ASN A 634 8.76 -15.17 -6.13
CA ASN A 634 8.17 -16.24 -6.92
C ASN A 634 8.22 -17.62 -6.20
N PHE A 635 7.62 -17.72 -5.02
CA PHE A 635 7.50 -18.95 -4.26
C PHE A 635 6.34 -19.81 -4.74
N THR A 636 6.49 -21.12 -4.60
CA THR A 636 5.58 -22.15 -5.13
C THR A 636 5.54 -23.35 -4.16
N ALA A 637 5.32 -23.09 -2.87
CA ALA A 637 5.38 -24.10 -1.81
C ALA A 637 4.44 -25.29 -2.08
N SER A 638 3.21 -25.02 -2.53
CA SER A 638 2.24 -26.04 -2.96
C SER A 638 2.40 -26.50 -4.43
N ALA A 639 3.53 -26.22 -5.09
CA ALA A 639 3.79 -26.56 -6.50
C ALA A 639 2.63 -26.17 -7.45
N ASP A 640 2.01 -27.16 -8.08
CA ASP A 640 0.89 -27.12 -9.02
C ASP A 640 -0.46 -27.47 -8.36
N MET A 641 -0.51 -27.59 -7.03
CA MET A 641 -1.73 -27.91 -6.29
C MET A 641 -2.65 -26.69 -6.17
N LYS A 642 -3.93 -26.90 -6.45
CA LYS A 642 -5.04 -25.95 -6.28
C LYS A 642 -5.55 -25.93 -4.84
N ALA A 643 -6.25 -24.87 -4.44
CA ALA A 643 -6.88 -24.75 -3.13
C ALA A 643 -7.95 -25.83 -2.91
N ASP A 644 -7.76 -26.65 -1.88
CA ASP A 644 -8.74 -27.60 -1.37
C ASP A 644 -9.26 -27.07 -0.03
N CYS A 645 -10.36 -26.32 -0.09
CA CYS A 645 -10.95 -25.61 1.04
C CYS A 645 -12.46 -25.34 0.85
N ARG A 646 -13.15 -25.06 1.95
CA ARG A 646 -14.58 -24.68 1.99
C ARG A 646 -14.95 -23.99 3.30
N PHE A 647 -15.99 -23.17 3.28
CA PHE A 647 -16.56 -22.60 4.51
C PHE A 647 -17.46 -23.62 5.23
N LEU A 648 -17.49 -23.55 6.56
CA LEU A 648 -18.30 -24.41 7.43
C LEU A 648 -19.55 -23.72 8.01
N ASP A 649 -19.70 -22.41 7.79
CA ASP A 649 -20.87 -21.64 8.19
C ASP A 649 -21.25 -20.60 7.12
N GLU A 650 -22.55 -20.30 7.01
CA GLU A 650 -23.12 -19.36 6.02
C GLU A 650 -22.64 -17.91 6.20
N ARG A 651 -22.07 -17.58 7.38
CA ARG A 651 -21.50 -16.27 7.69
C ARG A 651 -19.99 -16.22 7.49
N LEU A 652 -19.43 -17.22 6.78
CA LEU A 652 -18.04 -17.27 6.33
C LEU A 652 -17.02 -17.03 7.48
N ASN A 653 -17.30 -17.53 8.69
CA ASN A 653 -16.39 -17.39 9.83
C ASN A 653 -15.33 -18.48 9.86
N LYS A 654 -15.68 -19.70 9.44
CA LYS A 654 -14.80 -20.87 9.54
C LYS A 654 -14.43 -21.43 8.19
N LEU A 655 -13.15 -21.35 7.85
CA LEU A 655 -12.57 -21.88 6.61
C LEU A 655 -11.90 -23.24 6.92
N GLU A 656 -12.50 -24.32 6.47
CA GLU A 656 -11.87 -25.64 6.45
C GLU A 656 -10.95 -25.74 5.23
N LEU A 657 -9.70 -26.16 5.42
CA LEU A 657 -8.72 -26.32 4.36
C LEU A 657 -7.86 -27.57 4.56
N TYR A 658 -7.26 -28.06 3.48
CA TYR A 658 -6.27 -29.13 3.52
C TYR A 658 -4.85 -28.59 3.31
N ALA A 659 -3.94 -29.00 4.20
CA ALA A 659 -2.53 -28.61 4.18
C ALA A 659 -1.60 -29.77 4.54
N ILE A 660 -0.41 -29.78 3.94
CA ILE A 660 0.65 -30.74 4.25
C ILE A 660 1.37 -30.27 5.52
N TYR A 661 1.38 -31.08 6.57
CA TYR A 661 2.13 -30.76 7.79
C TYR A 661 3.65 -30.84 7.53
N LEU A 662 4.37 -29.77 7.86
CA LEU A 662 5.84 -29.76 7.81
C LEU A 662 6.44 -30.11 9.17
N ASP A 663 6.21 -29.26 10.17
CA ASP A 663 6.92 -29.26 11.45
C ASP A 663 6.21 -28.33 12.47
N LYS A 664 6.83 -28.13 13.63
CA LYS A 664 6.41 -27.20 14.68
C LYS A 664 7.56 -26.23 15.01
N ILE A 665 7.26 -24.97 15.33
CA ILE A 665 8.26 -24.00 15.79
C ILE A 665 8.79 -24.43 17.16
N SER A 666 10.11 -24.65 17.23
CA SER A 666 10.83 -25.03 18.45
C SER A 666 11.34 -23.79 19.20
N PHE A 667 11.89 -22.82 18.47
CA PHE A 667 12.17 -21.48 19.00
C PHE A 667 12.21 -20.43 17.88
N HIS A 668 12.15 -19.15 18.28
CA HIS A 668 12.34 -18.00 17.42
C HIS A 668 13.30 -16.98 18.06
N GLY A 669 13.85 -16.09 17.24
CA GLY A 669 14.61 -14.93 17.70
C GLY A 669 13.73 -13.72 17.99
N MET A 670 14.36 -12.60 18.40
CA MET A 670 13.67 -11.31 18.49
C MET A 670 13.05 -10.90 17.14
N ALA A 671 11.87 -10.29 17.14
CA ALA A 671 11.27 -9.75 15.93
C ALA A 671 11.91 -8.42 15.54
N VAL A 672 12.17 -8.24 14.24
CA VAL A 672 12.58 -6.94 13.69
C VAL A 672 11.33 -6.12 13.42
N GLY A 673 11.30 -4.91 13.94
CA GLY A 673 10.19 -3.98 13.73
C GLY A 673 10.05 -3.54 12.27
N THR A 674 9.11 -2.62 12.04
CA THR A 674 8.81 -2.01 10.73
C THR A 674 9.26 -0.55 10.63
N LEU A 675 9.59 0.07 11.76
CA LEU A 675 10.29 1.36 11.86
C LEU A 675 11.77 1.13 12.27
N CYS A 676 12.38 0.08 11.73
CA CYS A 676 13.72 -0.40 12.06
C CYS A 676 14.83 0.39 11.35
N THR A 677 15.92 0.61 12.05
CA THR A 677 17.16 1.23 11.55
C THR A 677 18.23 0.18 11.24
N LEU A 678 19.37 0.62 10.72
CA LEU A 678 20.56 -0.22 10.60
C LEU A 678 20.95 -0.90 11.94
N GLY A 679 20.76 -0.22 13.08
CA GLY A 679 21.10 -0.80 14.38
C GLY A 679 20.28 -2.05 14.69
N ASP A 680 18.98 -2.01 14.38
CA ASP A 680 18.03 -3.06 14.69
C ASP A 680 18.30 -4.34 13.89
N TYR A 681 18.65 -4.24 12.60
CA TYR A 681 19.07 -5.41 11.82
C TYR A 681 20.38 -6.02 12.35
N LEU A 682 21.35 -5.19 12.78
CA LEU A 682 22.62 -5.69 13.33
C LEU A 682 22.41 -6.40 14.68
N MET A 683 21.54 -5.86 15.56
CA MET A 683 21.20 -6.48 16.84
C MET A 683 20.39 -7.78 16.64
N ALA A 684 19.43 -7.79 15.71
CA ALA A 684 18.69 -9.00 15.37
C ALA A 684 19.62 -10.09 14.79
N PHE A 685 20.54 -9.73 13.89
CA PHE A 685 21.55 -10.66 13.38
C PHE A 685 22.41 -11.26 14.50
N LEU A 686 22.90 -10.45 15.44
CA LEU A 686 23.65 -10.94 16.60
C LEU A 686 22.82 -11.91 17.46
N HIS A 687 21.58 -11.55 17.79
CA HIS A 687 20.68 -12.38 18.59
C HIS A 687 20.34 -13.70 17.90
N TRP A 688 20.04 -13.66 16.59
CA TRP A 688 19.66 -14.84 15.82
C TRP A 688 20.87 -15.77 15.61
N ARG A 689 22.07 -15.20 15.40
CA ARG A 689 23.32 -15.97 15.34
C ARG A 689 23.69 -16.59 16.69
N ALA A 690 23.47 -15.89 17.81
CA ALA A 690 23.72 -16.46 19.14
C ALA A 690 22.82 -17.69 19.41
N LEU A 691 21.53 -17.60 19.06
CA LEU A 691 20.61 -18.74 19.12
C LEU A 691 21.05 -19.88 18.19
N LEU A 692 21.53 -19.56 16.97
CA LEU A 692 22.02 -20.57 16.04
C LEU A 692 23.23 -21.32 16.60
N LEU A 693 24.23 -20.60 17.10
CA LEU A 693 25.48 -21.16 17.64
C LEU A 693 25.22 -22.09 18.84
N GLY A 694 24.31 -21.72 19.74
CA GLY A 694 23.87 -22.60 20.84
C GLY A 694 23.11 -23.86 20.39
N THR A 695 22.87 -24.04 19.09
CA THR A 695 22.32 -25.27 18.48
C THR A 695 23.30 -25.97 17.52
N LEU A 696 24.59 -25.61 17.58
CA LEU A 696 25.68 -26.24 16.85
C LEU A 696 26.69 -26.97 17.76
N GLU A 697 26.56 -26.86 19.09
CA GLU A 697 27.49 -27.44 20.07
C GLU A 697 27.58 -28.98 20.02
N SER A 698 26.62 -29.63 19.35
CA SER A 698 26.53 -31.09 19.15
C SER A 698 26.70 -31.55 17.70
N GLU A 699 27.00 -30.66 16.77
CA GLU A 699 27.04 -30.93 15.32
C GLU A 699 28.49 -31.13 14.81
N SER A 700 28.67 -31.78 13.65
CA SER A 700 29.99 -31.86 13.00
C SER A 700 30.41 -30.49 12.43
N GLU A 701 31.69 -30.32 12.05
CA GLU A 701 32.16 -29.08 11.42
C GLU A 701 31.49 -28.85 10.05
N GLU A 702 31.30 -29.91 9.26
CA GLU A 702 30.60 -29.86 7.98
C GLU A 702 29.11 -29.51 8.15
N ALA A 703 28.42 -30.16 9.10
CA ALA A 703 27.03 -29.86 9.43
C ALA A 703 26.88 -28.40 9.93
N SER A 704 27.80 -27.95 10.79
CA SER A 704 27.87 -26.57 11.29
C SER A 704 28.12 -25.54 10.19
N LEU A 705 28.84 -25.91 9.12
CA LEU A 705 29.03 -25.05 7.95
C LEU A 705 27.76 -24.99 7.08
N MET A 706 27.09 -26.12 6.84
CA MET A 706 25.83 -26.18 6.08
C MET A 706 24.71 -25.40 6.76
N ILE A 707 24.52 -25.59 8.07
CA ILE A 707 23.52 -24.86 8.87
C ILE A 707 23.78 -23.35 8.85
N GLN A 708 25.05 -22.93 8.77
CA GLN A 708 25.42 -21.51 8.60
C GLN A 708 25.20 -20.98 7.17
N ASP A 709 25.39 -21.79 6.13
CA ASP A 709 24.97 -21.41 4.76
C ASP A 709 23.45 -21.22 4.69
N ASP A 710 22.69 -22.12 5.32
CA ASP A 710 21.23 -22.07 5.37
C ASP A 710 20.71 -20.89 6.20
N PHE A 711 21.41 -20.50 7.26
CA PHE A 711 21.15 -19.26 8.00
C PHE A 711 21.34 -18.03 7.09
N CYS A 712 22.46 -17.94 6.37
CA CYS A 712 22.71 -16.83 5.44
C CYS A 712 21.71 -16.77 4.26
N LYS A 713 21.22 -17.92 3.79
CA LYS A 713 20.09 -18.00 2.82
C LYS A 713 18.77 -17.59 3.46
N THR A 714 18.54 -17.92 4.73
CA THR A 714 17.30 -17.59 5.46
C THR A 714 17.18 -16.09 5.69
N LEU A 715 18.27 -15.41 6.06
CA LEU A 715 18.33 -13.94 6.19
C LEU A 715 17.93 -13.21 4.90
N SER A 716 18.16 -13.81 3.72
CA SER A 716 17.78 -13.24 2.42
C SER A 716 16.51 -13.86 1.82
N LEU A 717 15.77 -14.71 2.55
CA LEU A 717 14.59 -15.45 2.04
C LEU A 717 14.90 -16.25 0.75
N GLY A 718 16.13 -16.80 0.66
CA GLY A 718 16.63 -17.52 -0.51
C GLY A 718 17.01 -16.64 -1.70
N GLN A 719 16.79 -15.32 -1.62
CA GLN A 719 16.97 -14.38 -2.73
C GLN A 719 18.43 -13.96 -2.90
N VAL A 720 19.31 -14.93 -3.16
CA VAL A 720 20.75 -14.71 -3.36
C VAL A 720 20.99 -14.03 -4.71
N PRO A 721 21.48 -12.77 -4.74
CA PRO A 721 21.74 -12.08 -6.00
C PRO A 721 22.95 -12.67 -6.74
N PRO A 722 22.94 -12.71 -8.09
CA PRO A 722 24.16 -12.96 -8.87
C PRO A 722 25.22 -11.87 -8.58
N PRO A 723 26.52 -12.19 -8.60
CA PRO A 723 27.12 -13.48 -8.95
C PRO A 723 27.20 -14.50 -7.79
N TRP A 724 26.86 -14.12 -6.56
CA TRP A 724 27.11 -14.92 -5.35
C TRP A 724 26.17 -16.12 -5.15
N ASN A 725 25.37 -16.46 -6.17
CA ASN A 725 24.55 -17.67 -6.24
C ASN A 725 25.36 -18.93 -6.64
N LYS A 726 26.69 -18.87 -6.54
CA LYS A 726 27.63 -19.96 -6.81
C LYS A 726 28.62 -20.13 -5.64
N GLU A 727 29.17 -21.34 -5.50
CA GLU A 727 30.41 -21.63 -4.72
C GLU A 727 30.42 -21.21 -3.23
N ASN A 728 29.30 -21.31 -2.52
CA ASN A 728 29.18 -20.97 -1.07
C ASN A 728 29.60 -19.53 -0.70
N GLN A 729 29.81 -18.65 -1.69
CA GLN A 729 30.32 -17.29 -1.49
C GLN A 729 29.36 -16.42 -0.66
N TRP A 730 28.06 -16.74 -0.70
CA TRP A 730 27.01 -15.97 -0.02
C TRP A 730 27.19 -15.88 1.51
N ARG A 731 27.62 -16.95 2.19
CA ARG A 731 27.90 -16.91 3.64
C ARG A 731 29.03 -15.95 3.96
N THR A 732 30.11 -15.99 3.18
CA THR A 732 31.26 -15.08 3.34
C THR A 732 30.86 -13.63 3.11
N VAL A 733 30.06 -13.34 2.08
CA VAL A 733 29.54 -11.99 1.79
C VAL A 733 28.58 -11.51 2.90
N CYS A 734 27.64 -12.35 3.33
CA CYS A 734 26.72 -12.05 4.42
C CYS A 734 27.49 -11.69 5.72
N TYR A 735 28.40 -12.58 6.15
CA TYR A 735 29.20 -12.36 7.35
C TYR A 735 30.15 -11.17 7.21
N TYR A 736 30.75 -10.92 6.05
CA TYR A 736 31.55 -9.70 5.81
C TYR A 736 30.69 -8.43 5.99
N VAL A 737 29.52 -8.36 5.37
CA VAL A 737 28.64 -7.17 5.43
C VAL A 737 28.19 -6.91 6.88
N PHE A 738 27.69 -7.93 7.59
CA PHE A 738 27.28 -7.78 8.98
C PHE A 738 28.47 -7.47 9.91
N ALA A 739 29.56 -8.24 9.84
CA ALA A 739 30.69 -8.09 10.77
C ALA A 739 31.49 -6.78 10.55
N SER A 740 31.62 -6.30 9.32
CA SER A 740 32.27 -5.01 9.06
C SER A 740 31.42 -3.82 9.52
N LEU A 741 30.10 -3.87 9.36
CA LEU A 741 29.18 -2.85 9.89
C LEU A 741 29.04 -2.93 11.42
N LEU A 742 29.16 -4.12 12.02
CA LEU A 742 29.27 -4.30 13.47
C LEU A 742 30.53 -3.64 14.02
N ARG A 743 31.72 -3.88 13.45
CA ARG A 743 32.96 -3.18 13.87
C ARG A 743 32.86 -1.66 13.71
N GLU A 744 32.20 -1.18 12.65
CA GLU A 744 31.96 0.25 12.39
C GLU A 744 31.03 0.90 13.43
N ARG A 745 30.12 0.13 14.05
CA ARG A 745 29.13 0.60 15.03
C ARG A 745 29.48 0.31 16.49
N LEU A 746 30.22 -0.77 16.75
CA LEU A 746 30.51 -1.34 18.07
C LEU A 746 31.98 -1.80 18.12
N PRO A 747 32.96 -0.88 18.00
CA PRO A 747 34.38 -1.23 17.82
C PRO A 747 35.01 -2.00 18.99
N HIS A 748 34.40 -1.96 20.17
CA HIS A 748 34.85 -2.67 21.38
C HIS A 748 34.16 -4.03 21.58
N MET A 749 33.21 -4.42 20.73
CA MET A 749 32.56 -5.73 20.79
C MET A 749 33.47 -6.80 20.18
N SER A 750 33.78 -7.85 20.96
CA SER A 750 34.43 -9.04 20.44
C SER A 750 33.48 -9.78 19.48
N LEU A 751 34.00 -10.11 18.30
CA LEU A 751 33.32 -10.97 17.33
C LEU A 751 33.84 -12.40 17.43
N ASP A 752 33.00 -13.39 17.17
CA ASP A 752 33.42 -14.79 17.09
C ASP A 752 34.44 -15.01 15.96
N ARG A 753 35.18 -16.14 16.02
CA ARG A 753 36.28 -16.45 15.10
C ARG A 753 35.89 -16.36 13.61
N MET A 754 34.66 -16.72 13.25
CA MET A 754 34.19 -16.69 11.86
C MET A 754 33.82 -15.27 11.43
N LEU A 755 33.07 -14.51 12.24
CA LEU A 755 32.79 -13.10 11.93
C LEU A 755 34.07 -12.25 11.93
N ALA A 756 35.00 -12.52 12.83
CA ALA A 756 36.29 -11.84 12.91
C ALA A 756 37.19 -12.13 11.70
N SER A 757 37.17 -13.36 11.16
CA SER A 757 37.88 -13.70 9.93
C SER A 757 37.22 -13.06 8.71
N CYS A 758 35.89 -13.15 8.56
CA CYS A 758 35.15 -12.51 7.46
C CYS A 758 35.35 -10.98 7.44
N ALA A 759 35.30 -10.30 8.58
CA ALA A 759 35.56 -8.85 8.64
C ALA A 759 37.02 -8.43 8.35
N ASN A 760 37.96 -9.38 8.33
CA ASN A 760 39.35 -9.19 7.91
C ASN A 760 39.60 -9.69 6.47
N ALA A 761 38.63 -10.34 5.83
CA ALA A 761 38.81 -10.92 4.51
C ALA A 761 38.95 -9.83 3.45
N LYS A 762 40.03 -9.91 2.66
CA LYS A 762 40.10 -9.27 1.34
C LYS A 762 39.20 -10.08 0.40
N LEU A 763 37.92 -9.74 0.36
CA LEU A 763 37.05 -10.14 -0.74
C LEU A 763 37.46 -9.37 -1.99
N ASP A 764 37.60 -10.05 -3.12
CA ASP A 764 37.79 -9.43 -4.45
C ASP A 764 36.50 -8.77 -4.99
N VAL A 765 35.62 -8.36 -4.07
CA VAL A 765 34.28 -7.83 -4.29
C VAL A 765 34.14 -6.54 -3.51
N VAL A 766 34.30 -5.40 -4.20
CA VAL A 766 34.08 -4.09 -3.62
C VAL A 766 32.56 -3.86 -3.47
N ILE A 767 32.09 -3.70 -2.24
CA ILE A 767 30.70 -3.33 -1.94
C ILE A 767 30.68 -1.84 -1.57
N ASP A 768 30.64 -0.98 -2.58
CA ASP A 768 30.78 0.49 -2.47
C ASP A 768 29.86 1.12 -1.40
N ASN A 769 28.67 0.54 -1.20
CA ASN A 769 27.74 0.96 -0.16
C ASN A 769 27.19 -0.23 0.64
N ARG A 770 28.00 -0.76 1.56
CA ARG A 770 27.63 -1.87 2.47
C ARG A 770 26.28 -1.69 3.17
N ARG A 771 25.92 -0.45 3.52
CA ARG A 771 24.68 -0.12 4.24
C ARG A 771 23.45 -0.27 3.35
N GLN A 772 23.51 0.23 2.12
CA GLN A 772 22.47 0.04 1.10
C GLN A 772 22.38 -1.42 0.66
N PHE A 773 23.51 -2.12 0.57
CA PHE A 773 23.55 -3.57 0.31
C PHE A 773 22.81 -4.35 1.40
N LEU A 774 23.10 -4.07 2.68
CA LEU A 774 22.42 -4.71 3.80
C LEU A 774 20.91 -4.46 3.75
N GLN A 775 20.47 -3.21 3.55
CA GLN A 775 19.03 -2.90 3.46
C GLN A 775 18.34 -3.71 2.34
N LYS A 776 18.91 -3.71 1.14
CA LYS A 776 18.31 -4.34 -0.05
C LYS A 776 18.28 -5.88 0.01
N HIS A 777 19.29 -6.50 0.63
CA HIS A 777 19.48 -7.96 0.58
C HIS A 777 19.22 -8.70 1.90
N PHE A 778 19.08 -7.98 3.02
CA PHE A 778 18.69 -8.53 4.31
C PHE A 778 17.62 -7.68 5.03
N GLY A 779 17.73 -6.35 5.04
CA GLY A 779 16.81 -5.47 5.78
C GLY A 779 15.35 -5.56 5.31
N ASP A 780 15.13 -5.45 4.00
CA ASP A 780 13.82 -5.55 3.34
C ASP A 780 13.17 -6.96 3.47
N GLN A 781 13.95 -7.94 3.91
CA GLN A 781 13.59 -9.34 4.13
C GLN A 781 13.26 -9.57 5.62
N MET A 782 14.12 -9.08 6.52
CA MET A 782 13.99 -9.18 7.98
C MET A 782 12.85 -8.32 8.55
N MET A 783 12.56 -7.15 7.95
CA MET A 783 11.55 -6.20 8.44
C MET A 783 10.19 -6.85 8.68
N GLY A 784 9.64 -6.67 9.89
CA GLY A 784 8.36 -7.24 10.34
C GLY A 784 8.36 -8.75 10.61
N ARG A 785 9.54 -9.41 10.61
CA ARG A 785 9.70 -10.86 10.77
C ARG A 785 10.61 -11.22 11.94
N CYS A 786 10.58 -12.48 12.35
CA CYS A 786 11.60 -13.10 13.19
C CYS A 786 12.13 -14.41 12.57
N PHE A 787 13.40 -14.69 12.83
CA PHE A 787 14.05 -15.98 12.53
C PHE A 787 13.52 -17.08 13.44
N CYS A 788 13.48 -18.33 12.95
CA CYS A 788 13.09 -19.50 13.74
C CYS A 788 13.85 -20.77 13.36
N ARG A 789 13.84 -21.74 14.29
CA ARG A 789 14.22 -23.14 14.05
C ARG A 789 13.05 -24.05 14.45
N THR A 790 12.76 -25.01 13.59
CA THR A 790 11.69 -26.00 13.74
C THR A 790 12.13 -27.22 14.55
N GLY A 791 11.21 -28.11 14.91
CA GLY A 791 11.47 -29.32 15.72
C GLY A 791 12.48 -30.27 15.06
N GLU A 792 12.35 -30.52 13.76
CA GLU A 792 13.31 -31.32 12.98
C GLU A 792 14.48 -30.46 12.46
N GLY A 793 14.75 -29.31 13.10
CA GLY A 793 15.96 -28.51 12.93
C GLY A 793 16.02 -27.56 11.73
N ARG A 794 14.99 -27.52 10.87
CA ARG A 794 14.97 -26.61 9.70
C ARG A 794 14.92 -25.15 10.13
N LEU A 795 15.65 -24.30 9.42
CA LEU A 795 15.68 -22.86 9.63
C LEU A 795 14.59 -22.15 8.83
N GLY A 796 14.08 -21.04 9.37
CA GLY A 796 13.07 -20.22 8.73
C GLY A 796 13.03 -18.77 9.19
N MET A 797 12.19 -17.97 8.53
CA MET A 797 11.90 -16.58 8.90
C MET A 797 10.46 -16.23 8.49
N GLY A 798 9.66 -15.71 9.42
CA GLY A 798 8.23 -15.48 9.20
C GLY A 798 7.64 -14.46 10.17
N SER A 799 6.31 -14.45 10.26
CA SER A 799 5.53 -13.57 11.15
C SER A 799 6.21 -13.30 12.50
N GLY A 800 6.41 -12.02 12.84
CA GLY A 800 6.97 -11.60 14.13
C GLY A 800 6.11 -11.91 15.36
N PHE A 801 4.99 -12.60 15.20
CA PHE A 801 4.08 -13.05 16.26
C PHE A 801 4.02 -14.57 16.41
N MET A 802 4.91 -15.29 15.73
CA MET A 802 5.06 -16.73 15.94
C MET A 802 5.54 -17.01 17.37
N LEU A 803 5.13 -18.15 17.92
CA LEU A 803 5.52 -18.63 19.24
C LEU A 803 6.02 -20.08 19.17
N PRO A 804 6.86 -20.53 20.12
CA PRO A 804 7.18 -21.94 20.29
C PRO A 804 5.89 -22.68 20.61
N GLY A 805 5.42 -23.54 19.70
CA GLY A 805 4.04 -24.03 19.73
C GLY A 805 3.35 -24.04 18.38
N ASP A 806 3.61 -23.04 17.54
CA ASP A 806 2.93 -22.88 16.25
C ASP A 806 3.34 -23.99 15.27
N ILE A 807 2.38 -24.48 14.50
CA ILE A 807 2.63 -25.50 13.47
C ILE A 807 2.89 -24.84 12.12
N VAL A 808 3.82 -25.43 11.37
CA VAL A 808 4.18 -25.06 10.01
C VAL A 808 3.48 -26.01 9.06
N VAL A 809 2.66 -25.47 8.16
CA VAL A 809 1.95 -26.26 7.14
C VAL A 809 2.10 -25.63 5.75
N VAL A 810 1.95 -26.42 4.70
CA VAL A 810 1.82 -25.93 3.31
C VAL A 810 0.38 -26.17 2.87
N PRO A 811 -0.49 -25.14 2.86
CA PRO A 811 -1.85 -25.25 2.32
C PRO A 811 -1.80 -25.56 0.82
N MET A 812 -2.73 -26.38 0.33
CA MET A 812 -2.88 -26.59 -1.11
C MET A 812 -3.33 -25.27 -1.76
N GLY A 813 -2.77 -24.90 -2.92
CA GLY A 813 -3.04 -23.60 -3.54
C GLY A 813 -2.33 -22.40 -2.89
N CYS A 814 -1.32 -22.59 -2.04
CA CYS A 814 -0.57 -21.47 -1.45
C CYS A 814 0.90 -21.43 -1.88
N SER A 815 1.33 -20.24 -2.30
CA SER A 815 2.72 -19.92 -2.69
C SER A 815 3.73 -20.14 -1.57
N THR A 816 3.34 -20.08 -0.29
CA THR A 816 4.23 -20.16 0.87
C THR A 816 3.76 -21.17 1.93
N PRO A 817 4.68 -21.70 2.77
CA PRO A 817 4.30 -22.29 4.04
C PRO A 817 3.71 -21.23 4.97
N VAL A 818 2.77 -21.63 5.82
CA VAL A 818 2.08 -20.75 6.76
C VAL A 818 2.16 -21.29 8.19
N LEU A 819 2.01 -20.37 9.13
CA LEU A 819 1.96 -20.65 10.57
C LEU A 819 0.51 -20.70 11.03
N LEU A 820 0.13 -21.80 11.69
CA LEU A 820 -1.15 -21.93 12.38
C LEU A 820 -0.92 -22.16 13.88
N ARG A 821 -1.73 -21.53 14.73
CA ARG A 821 -1.76 -21.76 16.18
C ARG A 821 -3.08 -22.40 16.55
N GLN A 822 -3.05 -23.48 17.32
CA GLN A 822 -4.28 -24.10 17.84
C GLN A 822 -4.87 -23.19 18.92
N GLU A 823 -6.06 -22.65 18.65
CA GLU A 823 -6.77 -21.73 19.55
C GLU A 823 -8.28 -21.98 19.47
N GLY A 824 -8.95 -22.01 20.62
CA GLY A 824 -10.39 -22.28 20.71
C GLY A 824 -10.73 -23.71 21.15
N ALA A 825 -12.00 -23.93 21.50
CA ALA A 825 -12.42 -25.08 22.30
C ALA A 825 -12.59 -26.41 21.55
N ARG A 826 -12.32 -26.46 20.23
CA ARG A 826 -12.68 -27.61 19.36
C ARG A 826 -11.61 -28.00 18.32
N GLY A 827 -10.34 -27.70 18.58
CA GLY A 827 -9.27 -27.96 17.60
C GLY A 827 -9.32 -27.02 16.40
N GLU A 828 -9.82 -25.81 16.62
CA GLU A 828 -9.81 -24.71 15.66
C GLU A 828 -8.41 -24.04 15.70
N TYR A 829 -8.06 -23.35 14.62
CA TYR A 829 -6.76 -22.73 14.44
C TYR A 829 -6.90 -21.25 14.12
N ARG A 830 -6.01 -20.43 14.69
CA ARG A 830 -5.75 -19.08 14.23
C ARG A 830 -4.63 -19.12 13.19
N PHE A 831 -4.81 -18.44 12.07
CA PHE A 831 -3.73 -18.11 11.16
C PHE A 831 -2.76 -17.13 11.86
N VAL A 832 -1.45 -17.31 11.72
CA VAL A 832 -0.41 -16.48 12.39
C VAL A 832 0.44 -15.70 11.39
N GLY A 833 0.41 -16.08 10.11
CA GLY A 833 1.12 -15.41 9.02
C GLY A 833 1.87 -16.39 8.12
N ASP A 834 2.55 -15.86 7.11
CA ASP A 834 3.45 -16.62 6.25
C ASP A 834 4.81 -16.88 6.91
N VAL A 835 5.49 -17.96 6.48
CA VAL A 835 6.83 -18.31 6.94
C VAL A 835 7.67 -18.90 5.82
N TYR A 836 8.85 -18.32 5.61
CA TYR A 836 9.88 -18.93 4.78
C TYR A 836 10.52 -20.07 5.57
N ILE A 837 10.58 -21.26 4.98
CA ILE A 837 11.29 -22.44 5.51
C ILE A 837 12.32 -22.86 4.47
N HIS A 838 13.59 -22.96 4.85
CA HIS A 838 14.62 -23.27 3.88
C HIS A 838 14.41 -24.67 3.26
N GLY A 839 14.51 -24.75 1.93
CA GLY A 839 14.27 -25.97 1.17
C GLY A 839 12.80 -26.32 0.89
N PHE A 840 11.81 -25.60 1.43
CA PHE A 840 10.37 -25.94 1.29
C PHE A 840 9.52 -24.90 0.54
N MET A 841 10.14 -23.87 -0.04
CA MET A 841 9.44 -22.79 -0.77
C MET A 841 9.05 -23.13 -2.22
N HIS A 842 9.47 -24.29 -2.74
CA HIS A 842 9.28 -24.69 -4.12
C HIS A 842 8.95 -26.19 -4.21
N GLY A 843 7.67 -26.53 -4.07
CA GLY A 843 7.08 -27.85 -4.33
C GLY A 843 7.47 -29.03 -3.45
N ARG A 844 8.62 -29.01 -2.78
CA ARG A 844 9.16 -30.15 -2.02
C ARG A 844 8.17 -30.80 -1.05
N ALA A 845 7.30 -30.02 -0.40
CA ALA A 845 6.25 -30.55 0.47
C ALA A 845 5.27 -31.47 -0.28
N VAL A 846 4.87 -31.07 -1.47
CA VAL A 846 3.99 -31.81 -2.38
C VAL A 846 4.69 -33.04 -2.94
N ASP A 847 5.98 -32.97 -3.25
CA ASP A 847 6.75 -34.13 -3.70
C ASP A 847 6.92 -35.16 -2.59
N GLU A 848 7.18 -34.74 -1.35
CA GLU A 848 7.19 -35.62 -0.18
C GLU A 848 5.79 -36.22 0.10
N PHE A 849 4.70 -35.50 -0.17
CA PHE A 849 3.33 -36.03 -0.10
C PHE A 849 3.00 -37.02 -1.24
N ARG A 850 3.34 -36.69 -2.50
CA ARG A 850 3.16 -37.55 -3.69
C ARG A 850 3.86 -38.91 -3.54
N ASN A 851 5.02 -38.91 -2.87
CA ASN A 851 5.79 -40.12 -2.57
C ASN A 851 5.35 -40.83 -1.27
N GLY A 852 4.29 -40.36 -0.60
CA GLY A 852 3.73 -40.97 0.63
C GLY A 852 4.50 -40.68 1.93
N ASN A 853 5.60 -39.91 1.87
CA ASN A 853 6.42 -39.55 3.03
C ASN A 853 5.75 -38.50 3.93
N ARG A 854 4.80 -37.71 3.39
CA ARG A 854 3.92 -36.81 4.15
C ARG A 854 2.45 -37.11 3.90
N LYS A 855 1.61 -36.64 4.82
CA LYS A 855 0.14 -36.76 4.73
C LYS A 855 -0.50 -35.39 4.60
N LEU A 856 -1.58 -35.36 3.83
CA LEU A 856 -2.50 -34.22 3.78
C LEU A 856 -3.36 -34.23 5.06
N VAL A 857 -3.43 -33.09 5.75
CA VAL A 857 -4.14 -32.94 7.03
C VAL A 857 -5.15 -31.80 6.89
N LYS A 858 -6.29 -31.94 7.57
CA LYS A 858 -7.41 -30.99 7.53
C LYS A 858 -7.34 -30.03 8.71
N TYR A 859 -7.46 -28.74 8.45
CA TYR A 859 -7.45 -27.67 9.46
C TYR A 859 -8.71 -26.81 9.32
N VAL A 860 -9.15 -26.19 10.42
CA VAL A 860 -10.26 -25.24 10.42
C VAL A 860 -9.76 -23.92 10.98
N LEU A 861 -9.70 -22.90 10.13
CA LEU A 861 -9.35 -21.53 10.52
C LEU A 861 -10.59 -20.78 11.04
N HIS A 862 -10.39 -19.82 11.93
CA HIS A 862 -11.44 -18.96 12.52
C HIS A 862 -10.96 -17.51 12.70
#